data_AF-A0AAE0KY72-F1
#
_entry.id   AF-A0AAE0KY72-F1
#
_cell.length_a   1.000
_cell.length_b   1.000
_cell.length_c   1.000
_cell.angle_alpha   90.00
_cell.angle_beta   90.00
_cell.angle_gamma   90.00
#
_symmetry.space_group_name_H-M   'P 1'
#
loop_
_entity.id
_entity.type
_entity.pdbx_description
1 polymer ?
#
loop_
_entity_poly.entity_id
_entity_poly.type
_entity_poly.pdbx_seq_one_letter_code
_entity_poly.pdbx_strand_id
1 'polypeptide(L)'
;MNMTAVAPVAPVVHVSRNVRRARASTAARAAMRLESSYANTVSITRSERKSQRAALTRMSLEDQAQSIVERMPAAAVAALVASLSGSAPALASQAVAPQGEVIAPASKSVAFSTDIRTAPSPVYTLAEDDSGLPEGNTWRYSEFISAVEKGKVERVRFAKDGAQLQLTAVDGRRATVVLPNDPDLVDILAKNGVDISVSEGESQGNTVALLGNLLFPLLAFGGLFLLFRRAQGGQGGGGMGGMGGMGGGPMDFGKSKSKFQEVPETGVLFEDVAGVDGAKTELMEVVDFLKNPEKYTKLGAKIPKGCLLVGPPGTGKTLIAKAVAGEAGVPFFSCAASEFVELFVGVGASRVRDLFEKAKAKAPCIVFIDEIDAVGRQRGAGMGGGNDEREQTINQLLTEMDGFEGNTGVIVLAATNRPDVLDSALLRPGRFDRQVTVDRPDVSGRIRILKVHSRGKTLKGDVDFDTIARRTPGFTGADLQNLMNEAAIMAARRDLKEISKDEVADALERIIAGPEKKGAVMTEQKKKLVAYHEAGHALVGALMPEYDPVAKVSIVPRGAAGGLTFFAPDESRLESGLYSRSYLENQMCVALGGRIAEELIFGEENVTTGASNDFQQVSRTAKSMITQCGFSDILAPVALSGSSGPSFLGGEMGQGADYSQTTADTIDKEVQELVSRAYRRAKDLVVTNIGVLHATADVLMEKETITGEEFQQIFLKSQAEMYLKNDSPETAVPYMK
;
A
#
# COMPACT_ATOMS: atom_id res chain seq x y z
N MET A 1 44.76 37.99 -3.98
CA MET A 1 45.59 38.52 -5.09
C MET A 1 46.20 37.33 -5.81
N ASN A 2 46.05 37.35 -7.13
CA ASN A 2 46.41 36.30 -8.09
C ASN A 2 47.88 35.87 -8.02
N MET A 3 48.15 34.61 -8.41
CA MET A 3 48.97 34.22 -9.59
C MET A 3 49.35 32.73 -9.47
N THR A 4 48.74 31.85 -10.29
CA THR A 4 49.31 31.20 -11.51
C THR A 4 50.55 30.34 -11.21
N ALA A 5 50.44 29.00 -11.21
CA ALA A 5 50.47 28.11 -12.38
C ALA A 5 51.85 28.07 -13.09
N VAL A 6 52.38 26.85 -13.30
CA VAL A 6 53.13 26.35 -14.47
C VAL A 6 53.94 25.09 -14.07
N ALA A 7 53.56 23.93 -14.63
CA ALA A 7 54.45 22.81 -14.95
C ALA A 7 55.07 23.10 -16.34
N PRO A 8 56.15 22.46 -16.86
CA PRO A 8 56.39 21.01 -16.86
C PRO A 8 57.88 20.57 -16.98
N VAL A 9 58.10 19.29 -17.37
CA VAL A 9 59.29 18.68 -18.05
C VAL A 9 60.08 17.66 -17.22
N ALA A 10 59.94 16.37 -17.59
CA ALA A 10 60.89 15.28 -17.34
C ALA A 10 62.08 15.36 -18.33
N PRO A 11 63.27 14.77 -18.07
CA PRO A 11 63.51 13.42 -18.60
C PRO A 11 64.56 12.53 -17.87
N VAL A 12 64.34 11.20 -17.95
CA VAL A 12 65.26 10.13 -18.39
C VAL A 12 66.65 9.98 -17.71
N VAL A 13 67.01 8.75 -17.29
CA VAL A 13 68.18 7.97 -17.80
C VAL A 13 68.49 6.71 -16.96
N HIS A 14 68.49 5.57 -17.69
CA HIS A 14 69.32 4.34 -17.62
C HIS A 14 69.57 3.64 -16.27
N VAL A 15 69.37 2.31 -16.18
CA VAL A 15 70.35 1.33 -16.70
C VAL A 15 69.70 0.19 -17.49
N SER A 16 70.37 -0.13 -18.61
CA SER A 16 70.04 -1.17 -19.58
C SER A 16 70.88 -2.43 -19.36
N ARG A 17 70.25 -3.59 -19.63
CA ARG A 17 70.74 -4.78 -20.35
C ARG A 17 72.08 -5.41 -19.95
N ASN A 18 72.00 -6.65 -19.49
CA ASN A 18 72.33 -7.88 -20.25
C ASN A 18 72.10 -9.03 -19.27
N VAL A 19 71.27 -10.04 -19.53
CA VAL A 19 71.58 -11.21 -20.36
C VAL A 19 70.28 -11.77 -20.95
N ARG A 20 70.16 -11.71 -22.28
CA ARG A 20 69.30 -12.59 -23.10
C ARG A 20 70.16 -13.77 -23.54
N ARG A 21 69.70 -15.00 -23.27
CA ARG A 21 69.73 -16.20 -24.15
C ARG A 21 69.76 -17.47 -23.30
N ALA A 22 68.58 -18.07 -23.15
CA ALA A 22 68.27 -19.47 -22.82
C ALA A 22 67.08 -19.50 -21.85
N ARG A 23 65.86 -19.37 -22.39
CA ARG A 23 64.53 -19.73 -21.79
C ARG A 23 63.33 -19.13 -22.54
N ALA A 24 63.55 -18.62 -23.76
CA ALA A 24 62.48 -18.13 -24.64
C ALA A 24 62.18 -19.07 -25.83
N SER A 25 62.36 -20.38 -25.66
CA SER A 25 62.01 -21.39 -26.69
C SER A 25 60.99 -22.43 -26.22
N THR A 26 60.43 -22.30 -25.02
CA THR A 26 59.44 -23.24 -24.48
C THR A 26 58.05 -22.60 -24.28
N ALA A 27 57.96 -21.27 -24.17
CA ALA A 27 56.69 -20.55 -24.07
C ALA A 27 56.03 -20.23 -25.42
N ALA A 28 56.83 -20.12 -26.51
CA ALA A 28 56.31 -19.88 -27.86
C ALA A 28 55.79 -21.15 -28.57
N ARG A 29 56.01 -22.35 -28.01
CA ARG A 29 55.43 -23.61 -28.51
C ARG A 29 54.14 -24.03 -27.79
N ALA A 30 53.78 -23.39 -26.68
CA ALA A 30 52.53 -23.64 -25.96
C ALA A 30 51.37 -22.75 -26.44
N ALA A 31 51.66 -21.51 -26.89
CA ALA A 31 50.66 -20.62 -27.47
C ALA A 31 50.25 -21.02 -28.91
N MET A 32 51.13 -21.68 -29.67
CA MET A 32 50.85 -22.15 -31.03
C MET A 32 50.11 -23.51 -31.12
N ARG A 33 49.78 -24.14 -29.98
CA ARG A 33 48.97 -25.37 -29.91
C ARG A 33 47.54 -25.16 -29.42
N LEU A 34 47.18 -23.94 -29.03
CA LEU A 34 45.80 -23.58 -28.64
C LEU A 34 45.04 -22.82 -29.73
N GLU A 35 45.73 -22.22 -30.71
CA GLU A 35 45.08 -21.63 -31.90
C GLU A 35 44.79 -22.64 -33.03
N SER A 36 45.25 -23.89 -32.92
CA SER A 36 44.97 -24.93 -33.93
C SER A 36 43.76 -25.83 -33.60
N SER A 37 43.05 -25.61 -32.49
CA SER A 37 41.78 -26.32 -32.19
C SER A 37 40.52 -25.48 -32.42
N TYR A 38 40.67 -24.21 -32.84
CA TYR A 38 39.55 -23.29 -33.12
C TYR A 38 39.45 -22.88 -34.60
N ALA A 39 40.36 -23.33 -35.45
CA ALA A 39 40.42 -23.01 -36.88
C ALA A 39 40.03 -24.20 -37.78
N ASN A 40 39.08 -25.03 -37.35
CA ASN A 40 38.59 -26.15 -38.15
C ASN A 40 37.08 -26.36 -38.01
N THR A 41 36.28 -25.30 -38.17
CA THR A 41 34.82 -25.45 -38.41
C THR A 41 34.14 -24.21 -39.03
N VAL A 42 34.79 -23.44 -39.90
CA VAL A 42 34.07 -22.43 -40.71
C VAL A 42 34.67 -22.31 -42.10
N SER A 43 34.28 -23.22 -43.00
CA SER A 43 34.42 -23.03 -44.45
C SER A 43 33.63 -24.07 -45.25
N ILE A 44 32.30 -24.00 -45.26
CA ILE A 44 31.48 -24.65 -46.30
C ILE A 44 30.41 -23.66 -46.81
N THR A 45 30.77 -23.12 -47.97
CA THR A 45 29.99 -22.71 -49.16
C THR A 45 28.56 -22.16 -49.04
N ARG A 46 28.43 -20.95 -49.59
CA ARG A 46 27.20 -20.20 -49.92
C ARG A 46 26.28 -20.88 -50.97
N SER A 47 26.51 -22.15 -51.26
CA SER A 47 25.84 -22.96 -52.30
C SER A 47 24.77 -23.90 -51.75
N GLU A 48 24.82 -24.28 -50.47
CA GLU A 48 23.86 -25.24 -49.87
C GLU A 48 22.63 -24.56 -49.23
N ARG A 49 22.69 -23.24 -48.99
CA ARG A 49 21.55 -22.47 -48.46
C ARG A 49 20.46 -22.16 -49.51
N LYS A 50 20.71 -22.41 -50.80
CA LYS A 50 19.73 -22.18 -51.88
C LYS A 50 18.95 -23.44 -52.26
N SER A 51 19.47 -24.63 -51.96
CA SER A 51 18.81 -25.92 -52.20
C SER A 51 17.92 -26.38 -51.03
N GLN A 52 18.26 -26.03 -49.78
CA GLN A 52 17.40 -26.36 -48.62
C GLN A 52 16.20 -25.42 -48.44
N ARG A 53 16.27 -24.19 -48.96
CA ARG A 53 15.14 -23.23 -48.91
C ARG A 53 14.05 -23.50 -49.97
N ALA A 54 14.31 -24.37 -50.93
CA ALA A 54 13.36 -24.78 -51.97
C ALA A 54 12.60 -26.08 -51.63
N ALA A 55 13.03 -26.85 -50.62
CA ALA A 55 12.39 -28.12 -50.22
C ALA A 55 11.42 -27.99 -49.03
N LEU A 56 11.39 -26.84 -48.34
CA LEU A 56 10.50 -26.58 -47.19
C LEU A 56 9.20 -25.83 -47.57
N THR A 57 8.89 -25.74 -48.86
CA THR A 57 7.66 -25.12 -49.35
C THR A 57 6.89 -26.14 -50.20
N ARG A 58 6.29 -27.14 -49.55
CA ARG A 58 5.16 -27.98 -50.00
C ARG A 58 5.03 -29.20 -49.07
N MET A 59 4.41 -29.01 -47.90
CA MET A 59 3.66 -30.08 -47.24
C MET A 59 2.26 -29.53 -47.01
N SER A 60 1.25 -30.27 -47.47
CA SER A 60 -0.16 -29.88 -47.30
C SER A 60 -0.51 -29.90 -45.81
N LEU A 61 -1.37 -28.98 -45.37
CA LEU A 61 -1.93 -28.94 -44.02
C LEU A 61 -2.63 -30.27 -43.64
N GLU A 62 -3.07 -31.04 -44.64
CA GLU A 62 -3.69 -32.35 -44.46
C GLU A 62 -2.70 -33.42 -43.99
N ASP A 63 -1.43 -33.38 -44.43
CA ASP A 63 -0.40 -34.35 -44.03
C ASP A 63 0.07 -34.12 -42.58
N GLN A 64 0.08 -32.85 -42.13
CA GLN A 64 0.40 -32.51 -40.75
C GLN A 64 -0.71 -32.96 -39.79
N ALA A 65 -1.98 -32.80 -40.19
CA ALA A 65 -3.12 -33.25 -39.39
C ALA A 65 -3.15 -34.77 -39.21
N GLN A 66 -2.87 -35.55 -40.27
CA GLN A 66 -2.84 -37.01 -40.20
C GLN A 66 -1.71 -37.54 -39.30
N SER A 67 -0.53 -36.90 -39.33
CA SER A 67 0.60 -37.30 -38.48
C SER A 67 0.39 -37.08 -36.97
N ILE A 68 -0.50 -36.16 -36.61
CA ILE A 68 -0.86 -35.85 -35.22
C ILE A 68 -1.93 -36.84 -34.72
N VAL A 69 -2.88 -37.21 -35.58
CA VAL A 69 -3.93 -38.19 -35.26
C VAL A 69 -3.37 -39.60 -35.08
N GLU A 70 -2.37 -40.01 -35.86
CA GLU A 70 -1.71 -41.32 -35.69
C GLU A 70 -0.88 -41.44 -34.40
N ARG A 71 -0.53 -40.33 -33.76
CA ARG A 71 0.34 -40.29 -32.56
C ARG A 71 -0.43 -40.12 -31.26
N MET A 72 -1.76 -40.03 -31.30
CA MET A 72 -2.57 -39.90 -30.09
C MET A 72 -3.04 -41.27 -29.56
N PRO A 73 -2.98 -41.51 -28.23
CA PRO A 73 -3.54 -42.71 -27.63
C PRO A 73 -5.07 -42.72 -27.82
N ALA A 74 -5.66 -43.90 -28.02
CA ALA A 74 -7.07 -44.07 -28.39
C ALA A 74 -8.07 -43.36 -27.46
N ALA A 75 -7.74 -43.18 -26.18
CA ALA A 75 -8.54 -42.43 -25.22
C ALA A 75 -8.61 -40.92 -25.51
N ALA A 76 -7.56 -40.33 -26.08
CA ALA A 76 -7.50 -38.91 -26.43
C ALA A 76 -8.30 -38.62 -27.72
N VAL A 77 -8.32 -39.55 -28.67
CA VAL A 77 -9.15 -39.45 -29.89
C VAL A 77 -10.64 -39.57 -29.54
N ALA A 78 -11.01 -40.47 -28.62
CA ALA A 78 -12.39 -40.60 -28.13
C ALA A 78 -12.88 -39.36 -27.38
N ALA A 79 -12.04 -38.73 -26.56
CA ALA A 79 -12.36 -37.49 -25.85
C ALA A 79 -12.50 -36.29 -26.81
N LEU A 80 -11.67 -36.21 -27.85
CA LEU A 80 -11.73 -35.15 -28.86
C LEU A 80 -13.00 -35.27 -29.72
N VAL A 81 -13.36 -36.49 -30.15
CA VAL A 81 -14.59 -36.75 -30.91
C VAL A 81 -15.85 -36.49 -30.06
N ALA A 82 -15.84 -36.87 -28.79
CA ALA A 82 -16.95 -36.59 -27.86
C ALA A 82 -17.12 -35.08 -27.56
N SER A 83 -16.06 -34.28 -27.66
CA SER A 83 -16.11 -32.82 -27.47
C SER A 83 -16.65 -32.05 -28.69
N LEU A 84 -16.65 -32.68 -29.88
CA LEU A 84 -17.08 -32.06 -31.13
C LEU A 84 -18.50 -32.47 -31.57
N SER A 85 -19.00 -33.63 -31.10
CA SER A 85 -20.40 -34.02 -31.27
C SER A 85 -21.18 -33.69 -30.00
N GLY A 86 -21.81 -32.51 -29.97
CA GLY A 86 -22.70 -32.09 -28.89
C GLY A 86 -23.93 -32.99 -28.79
N SER A 87 -23.80 -34.09 -28.04
CA SER A 87 -24.90 -34.90 -27.54
C SER A 87 -24.39 -35.85 -26.45
N ALA A 88 -24.77 -35.59 -25.21
CA ALA A 88 -24.59 -36.54 -24.12
C ALA A 88 -25.52 -37.76 -24.31
N PRO A 89 -25.09 -38.96 -23.90
CA PRO A 89 -26.04 -39.94 -23.41
C PRO A 89 -25.70 -40.39 -21.98
N ALA A 90 -26.77 -40.51 -21.19
CA ALA A 90 -26.81 -41.24 -19.94
C ALA A 90 -26.72 -42.77 -20.20
N LEU A 91 -26.10 -43.53 -19.28
CA LEU A 91 -26.70 -44.68 -18.56
C LEU A 91 -25.65 -45.51 -17.78
N ALA A 92 -25.95 -45.70 -16.49
CA ALA A 92 -26.01 -46.95 -15.72
C ALA A 92 -24.86 -48.00 -15.68
N SER A 93 -24.57 -48.39 -14.43
CA SER A 93 -24.52 -49.78 -13.91
C SER A 93 -23.30 -50.68 -14.14
N GLN A 94 -22.59 -50.92 -13.02
CA GLN A 94 -21.93 -52.16 -12.55
C GLN A 94 -20.89 -52.88 -13.43
N ALA A 95 -19.66 -52.99 -12.89
CA ALA A 95 -18.92 -54.27 -12.85
C ALA A 95 -17.79 -54.21 -11.79
N VAL A 96 -17.49 -55.40 -11.26
CA VAL A 96 -16.71 -55.74 -10.06
C VAL A 96 -15.19 -55.76 -10.30
N ALA A 97 -14.43 -55.63 -9.21
CA ALA A 97 -12.97 -55.59 -9.04
C ALA A 97 -12.14 -56.77 -9.63
N PRO A 98 -10.79 -56.72 -9.53
CA PRO A 98 -10.13 -57.27 -8.34
C PRO A 98 -8.97 -56.44 -7.77
N GLN A 99 -8.63 -56.75 -6.52
CA GLN A 99 -7.64 -56.15 -5.64
C GLN A 99 -6.18 -56.55 -5.97
N GLY A 100 -5.22 -55.72 -5.54
CA GLY A 100 -3.80 -56.04 -5.45
C GLY A 100 -2.97 -54.96 -4.73
N GLU A 101 -2.67 -55.24 -3.46
CA GLU A 101 -1.65 -54.73 -2.50
C GLU A 101 -0.64 -53.63 -2.89
N VAL A 102 -0.44 -52.63 -2.02
CA VAL A 102 0.90 -52.16 -1.57
C VAL A 102 0.88 -51.56 -0.13
N ILE A 103 1.46 -52.32 0.80
CA ILE A 103 2.40 -52.02 1.92
C ILE A 103 2.52 -50.56 2.46
N ALA A 104 2.37 -50.42 3.78
CA ALA A 104 2.81 -49.26 4.58
C ALA A 104 4.24 -49.46 5.17
N PRO A 105 4.92 -48.36 5.58
CA PRO A 105 5.36 -48.32 6.97
C PRO A 105 5.18 -46.97 7.67
N ALA A 106 5.18 -47.05 9.00
CA ALA A 106 4.85 -46.02 9.97
C ALA A 106 5.98 -45.00 10.23
N SER A 107 5.60 -43.81 10.73
CA SER A 107 6.42 -43.06 11.67
C SER A 107 5.54 -42.28 12.66
N LYS A 108 5.95 -42.32 13.92
CA LYS A 108 5.32 -41.71 15.10
C LYS A 108 5.80 -40.26 15.22
N SER A 109 4.94 -39.36 15.70
CA SER A 109 5.39 -38.18 16.45
C SER A 109 4.44 -37.89 17.62
N VAL A 110 5.07 -37.87 18.78
CA VAL A 110 4.56 -37.55 20.12
C VAL A 110 4.24 -36.06 20.19
N ALA A 111 3.02 -35.71 20.62
CA ALA A 111 2.66 -34.34 20.95
C ALA A 111 3.01 -34.06 22.42
N PHE A 112 3.98 -33.16 22.63
CA PHE A 112 4.33 -32.60 23.92
C PHE A 112 3.28 -31.57 24.34
N SER A 113 2.83 -31.69 25.58
CA SER A 113 1.99 -30.75 26.31
C SER A 113 2.72 -29.41 26.54
N THR A 114 2.02 -28.29 26.37
CA THR A 114 2.24 -27.14 27.26
C THR A 114 0.95 -26.36 27.44
N ASP A 115 0.48 -26.41 28.68
CA ASP A 115 -0.62 -25.65 29.24
C ASP A 115 -0.42 -24.14 29.07
N ILE A 116 -1.44 -23.45 28.55
CA ILE A 116 -1.67 -22.04 28.89
C ILE A 116 -2.78 -22.00 29.92
N ARG A 117 -2.35 -21.76 31.16
CA ARG A 117 -3.17 -21.41 32.32
C ARG A 117 -3.87 -20.08 32.07
N THR A 118 -5.19 -20.11 31.91
CA THR A 118 -6.06 -18.98 32.25
C THR A 118 -6.55 -19.16 33.69
N ALA A 119 -6.45 -18.08 34.47
CA ALA A 119 -6.83 -18.01 35.88
C ALA A 119 -8.34 -18.26 36.10
N PRO A 120 -8.76 -18.71 37.29
CA PRO A 120 -10.14 -19.17 37.52
C PRO A 120 -11.11 -18.00 37.70
N SER A 121 -12.25 -18.08 37.02
CA SER A 121 -13.44 -17.27 37.30
C SER A 121 -14.18 -17.82 38.53
N PRO A 122 -14.91 -16.98 39.29
CA PRO A 122 -15.46 -17.37 40.60
C PRO A 122 -16.53 -18.45 40.48
N VAL A 123 -16.45 -19.42 41.38
CA VAL A 123 -17.50 -20.41 41.66
C VAL A 123 -18.68 -19.67 42.30
N TYR A 124 -19.79 -19.57 41.56
CA TYR A 124 -21.10 -19.36 42.15
C TYR A 124 -21.77 -20.72 42.27
N THR A 125 -21.88 -21.20 43.51
CA THR A 125 -22.76 -22.32 43.88
C THR A 125 -24.19 -21.82 43.85
N LEU A 126 -24.96 -22.26 42.86
CA LEU A 126 -26.43 -22.27 42.89
C LEU A 126 -26.87 -23.72 42.70
N ALA A 127 -27.99 -24.04 43.35
CA ALA A 127 -28.48 -25.37 43.67
C ALA A 127 -28.45 -26.40 42.52
N GLU A 128 -28.17 -27.66 42.88
CA GLU A 128 -28.32 -28.82 42.00
C GLU A 128 -29.76 -28.94 41.50
N ASP A 129 -29.96 -28.63 40.22
CA ASP A 129 -31.08 -29.16 39.44
C ASP A 129 -30.57 -30.44 38.73
N ASP A 130 -31.13 -31.59 39.10
CA ASP A 130 -30.74 -32.95 38.67
C ASP A 130 -30.90 -33.20 37.15
N SER A 131 -31.26 -32.17 36.39
CA SER A 131 -31.45 -32.19 34.94
C SER A 131 -30.15 -32.05 34.16
N GLY A 132 -29.09 -31.45 34.73
CA GLY A 132 -27.79 -31.25 34.08
C GLY A 132 -27.87 -30.56 32.70
N LEU A 133 -28.83 -29.64 32.54
CA LEU A 133 -29.05 -28.78 31.38
C LEU A 133 -28.86 -27.31 31.79
N PRO A 134 -28.35 -26.43 30.91
CA PRO A 134 -28.11 -25.03 31.25
C PRO A 134 -29.42 -24.26 31.50
N GLU A 135 -29.39 -23.38 32.51
CA GLU A 135 -30.52 -22.52 32.87
C GLU A 135 -30.63 -21.31 31.93
N GLY A 136 -31.85 -21.00 31.48
CA GLY A 136 -32.17 -19.84 30.65
C GLY A 136 -32.74 -20.17 29.28
N ASN A 137 -33.38 -19.17 28.66
CA ASN A 137 -34.04 -19.28 27.35
C ASN A 137 -33.07 -19.20 26.16
N THR A 138 -31.77 -19.07 26.40
CA THR A 138 -30.74 -18.96 25.37
C THR A 138 -29.53 -19.78 25.78
N TRP A 139 -29.13 -20.73 24.94
CA TRP A 139 -27.98 -21.61 25.21
C TRP A 139 -26.82 -21.28 24.29
N ARG A 140 -25.59 -21.51 24.74
CA ARG A 140 -24.40 -21.38 23.89
C ARG A 140 -24.31 -22.57 22.93
N TYR A 141 -23.70 -22.35 21.77
CA TYR A 141 -23.53 -23.41 20.76
C TYR A 141 -22.81 -24.66 21.30
N SER A 142 -21.72 -24.48 22.06
CA SER A 142 -20.97 -25.60 22.67
C SER A 142 -21.78 -26.38 23.71
N GLU A 143 -22.64 -25.68 24.46
CA GLU A 143 -23.53 -26.29 25.47
C GLU A 143 -24.64 -27.11 24.79
N PHE A 144 -25.15 -26.59 23.68
CA PHE A 144 -26.12 -27.28 22.84
C PHE A 144 -25.56 -28.57 22.23
N ILE A 145 -24.38 -28.54 21.61
CA ILE A 145 -23.74 -29.75 21.06
C ILE A 145 -23.54 -30.80 22.16
N SER A 146 -23.04 -30.37 23.33
CA SER A 146 -22.88 -31.26 24.49
C SER A 146 -24.20 -31.87 24.98
N ALA A 147 -25.31 -31.12 24.89
CA ALA A 147 -26.64 -31.62 25.26
C ALA A 147 -27.22 -32.60 24.22
N VAL A 148 -26.92 -32.38 22.94
CA VAL A 148 -27.28 -33.28 21.83
C VAL A 148 -26.54 -34.61 21.94
N GLU A 149 -25.22 -34.59 22.17
CA GLU A 149 -24.41 -35.81 22.34
C GLU A 149 -24.81 -36.62 23.57
N LYS A 150 -25.31 -35.96 24.62
CA LYS A 150 -25.84 -36.60 25.82
C LYS A 150 -27.30 -37.07 25.66
N GLY A 151 -27.89 -36.92 24.47
CA GLY A 151 -29.26 -37.37 24.17
C GLY A 151 -30.35 -36.60 24.91
N LYS A 152 -30.08 -35.36 25.37
CA LYS A 152 -31.02 -34.56 26.16
C LYS A 152 -31.86 -33.59 25.34
N VAL A 153 -31.70 -33.59 24.02
CA VAL A 153 -32.45 -32.75 23.08
C VAL A 153 -33.38 -33.63 22.27
N GLU A 154 -34.69 -33.33 22.29
CA GLU A 154 -35.71 -34.13 21.58
C GLU A 154 -35.95 -33.58 20.16
N ARG A 155 -36.07 -32.26 20.03
CA ARG A 155 -36.43 -31.61 18.76
C ARG A 155 -35.68 -30.31 18.56
N VAL A 156 -35.28 -30.03 17.32
CA VAL A 156 -34.68 -28.77 16.90
C VAL A 156 -35.47 -28.16 15.75
N ARG A 157 -35.71 -26.85 15.83
CA ARG A 157 -36.39 -26.04 14.82
C ARG A 157 -35.46 -24.98 14.27
N PHE A 158 -35.10 -25.07 12.99
CA PHE A 158 -34.27 -24.05 12.34
C PHE A 158 -35.11 -22.85 11.91
N ALA A 159 -34.59 -21.64 12.16
CA ALA A 159 -35.14 -20.41 11.61
C ALA A 159 -34.81 -20.29 10.11
N LYS A 160 -35.63 -19.53 9.37
CA LYS A 160 -35.53 -19.38 7.91
C LYS A 160 -34.19 -18.78 7.44
N ASP A 161 -33.54 -18.00 8.29
CA ASP A 161 -32.25 -17.36 8.02
C ASP A 161 -31.04 -18.28 8.30
N GLY A 162 -31.27 -19.46 8.89
CA GLY A 162 -30.21 -20.41 9.27
C GLY A 162 -29.31 -19.92 10.41
N ALA A 163 -29.55 -18.72 10.94
CA ALA A 163 -28.69 -18.09 11.94
C ALA A 163 -29.08 -18.49 13.38
N GLN A 164 -30.30 -18.99 13.57
CA GLN A 164 -30.81 -19.39 14.87
C GLN A 164 -31.59 -20.71 14.79
N LEU A 165 -31.55 -21.47 15.87
CA LEU A 165 -32.40 -22.64 16.09
C LEU A 165 -33.13 -22.53 17.43
N GLN A 166 -34.34 -23.06 17.49
CA GLN A 166 -35.06 -23.31 18.75
C GLN A 166 -35.01 -24.80 19.06
N LEU A 167 -34.44 -25.16 20.20
CA LEU A 167 -34.41 -26.53 20.70
C LEU A 167 -35.55 -26.76 21.69
N THR A 168 -36.02 -28.00 21.75
CA THR A 168 -36.88 -28.54 22.81
C THR A 168 -36.13 -29.69 23.47
N ALA A 169 -35.78 -29.52 24.73
CA ALA A 169 -35.12 -30.54 25.54
C ALA A 169 -36.12 -31.62 25.97
N VAL A 170 -35.61 -32.79 26.37
CA VAL A 170 -36.42 -33.95 26.80
C VAL A 170 -37.25 -33.65 28.05
N ASP A 171 -36.86 -32.65 28.84
CA ASP A 171 -37.62 -32.17 30.01
C ASP A 171 -38.71 -31.13 29.66
N GLY A 172 -38.91 -30.85 28.37
CA GLY A 172 -39.90 -29.90 27.86
C GLY A 172 -39.43 -28.44 27.81
N ARG A 173 -38.22 -28.11 28.27
CA ARG A 173 -37.67 -26.75 28.18
C ARG A 173 -37.40 -26.36 26.72
N ARG A 174 -37.67 -25.10 26.39
CA ARG A 174 -37.35 -24.53 25.08
C ARG A 174 -36.29 -23.45 25.22
N ALA A 175 -35.27 -23.51 24.37
CA ALA A 175 -34.21 -22.52 24.34
C ALA A 175 -33.82 -22.19 22.90
N THR A 176 -33.29 -20.99 22.69
CA THR A 176 -32.78 -20.53 21.39
C THR A 176 -31.26 -20.59 21.38
N VAL A 177 -30.67 -21.04 20.27
CA VAL A 177 -29.22 -21.08 20.06
C VAL A 177 -28.88 -20.34 18.79
N VAL A 178 -27.88 -19.45 18.87
CA VAL A 178 -27.31 -18.77 17.70
C VAL A 178 -26.25 -19.68 17.08
N LEU A 179 -26.37 -19.92 15.77
CA LEU A 179 -25.53 -20.88 15.04
C LEU A 179 -24.31 -20.21 14.42
N PRO A 180 -23.08 -20.72 14.67
CA PRO A 180 -21.97 -20.52 13.75
C PRO A 180 -22.21 -21.34 12.47
N ASN A 181 -21.60 -20.93 11.36
CA ASN A 181 -21.73 -21.63 10.08
C ASN A 181 -20.97 -22.96 10.12
N ASP A 182 -21.62 -24.00 10.65
CA ASP A 182 -21.05 -25.34 10.82
C ASP A 182 -21.76 -26.34 9.87
N PRO A 183 -21.05 -26.86 8.84
CA PRO A 183 -21.61 -27.81 7.89
C PRO A 183 -21.91 -29.20 8.47
N ASP A 184 -21.29 -29.59 9.59
CA ASP A 184 -21.39 -30.95 10.14
C ASP A 184 -22.55 -31.09 11.17
N LEU A 185 -23.20 -29.97 11.53
CA LEU A 185 -24.23 -29.93 12.56
C LEU A 185 -25.44 -30.83 12.27
N VAL A 186 -25.88 -30.86 11.01
CA VAL A 186 -27.06 -31.66 10.61
C VAL A 186 -26.77 -33.15 10.78
N ASP A 187 -25.55 -33.59 10.49
CA ASP A 187 -25.11 -34.97 10.64
C ASP A 187 -25.00 -35.37 12.12
N ILE A 188 -24.51 -34.46 12.98
CA ILE A 188 -24.45 -34.66 14.44
C ILE A 188 -25.85 -34.82 15.03
N LEU A 189 -26.82 -34.01 14.59
CA LEU A 189 -28.21 -34.08 15.05
C LEU A 189 -28.90 -35.38 14.59
N ALA A 190 -28.70 -35.77 13.34
CA ALA A 190 -29.26 -37.01 12.79
C ALA A 190 -28.70 -38.26 13.48
N LYS A 191 -27.39 -38.28 13.77
CA LYS A 191 -26.72 -39.39 14.45
C LYS A 191 -27.19 -39.61 15.89
N ASN A 192 -27.62 -38.54 16.56
CA ASN A 192 -28.14 -38.59 17.93
C ASN A 192 -29.67 -38.70 18.00
N GLY A 193 -30.35 -38.90 16.86
CA GLY A 193 -31.80 -39.17 16.80
C GLY A 193 -32.69 -37.98 17.15
N VAL A 194 -32.20 -36.74 16.95
CA VAL A 194 -32.95 -35.52 17.22
C VAL A 194 -33.93 -35.22 16.08
N ASP A 195 -35.18 -34.90 16.39
CA ASP A 195 -36.21 -34.55 15.40
C ASP A 195 -35.93 -33.15 14.81
N ILE A 196 -35.58 -33.09 13.51
CA ILE A 196 -35.23 -31.85 12.82
C ILE A 196 -36.45 -31.34 12.05
N SER A 197 -36.92 -30.15 12.39
CA SER A 197 -37.98 -29.46 11.65
C SER A 197 -37.53 -28.06 11.21
N VAL A 198 -37.98 -27.61 10.05
CA VAL A 198 -37.78 -26.23 9.59
C VAL A 198 -39.13 -25.55 9.71
N SER A 199 -39.22 -24.45 10.46
CA SER A 199 -40.49 -23.74 10.57
C SER A 199 -40.79 -22.98 9.28
N GLU A 200 -41.77 -23.44 8.51
CA GLU A 200 -42.52 -22.55 7.62
C GLU A 200 -43.28 -21.57 8.52
N GLY A 201 -43.02 -20.28 8.38
CA GLY A 201 -43.59 -19.27 9.28
C GLY A 201 -45.11 -19.40 9.36
N GLU A 202 -45.62 -19.55 10.59
CA GLU A 202 -47.05 -19.38 10.86
C GLU A 202 -47.46 -17.99 10.35
N SER A 203 -48.28 -17.98 9.31
CA SER A 203 -49.06 -16.81 8.90
C SER A 203 -50.13 -16.55 9.98
N GLN A 204 -49.72 -16.03 11.14
CA GLN A 204 -50.65 -15.42 12.08
C GLN A 204 -51.24 -14.16 11.43
N GLY A 205 -52.57 -14.12 11.39
CA GLY A 205 -53.37 -13.15 10.64
C GLY A 205 -52.91 -11.71 10.80
N ASN A 206 -52.44 -11.15 9.69
CA ASN A 206 -51.87 -9.82 9.55
C ASN A 206 -52.94 -8.70 9.50
N THR A 207 -54.02 -8.81 10.27
CA THR A 207 -55.10 -7.81 10.28
C THR A 207 -55.07 -6.92 11.52
N VAL A 208 -54.68 -7.45 12.68
CA VAL A 208 -54.60 -6.69 13.93
C VAL A 208 -53.32 -5.83 14.01
N ALA A 209 -52.20 -6.33 13.48
CA ALA A 209 -50.94 -5.57 13.39
C ALA A 209 -51.01 -4.44 12.35
N LEU A 210 -51.77 -4.63 11.26
CA LEU A 210 -51.95 -3.63 10.20
C LEU A 210 -52.86 -2.48 10.68
N LEU A 211 -53.90 -2.79 11.45
CA LEU A 211 -54.72 -1.77 12.12
C LEU A 211 -53.92 -1.02 13.20
N GLY A 212 -53.12 -1.69 14.03
CA GLY A 212 -52.29 -1.03 15.04
C GLY A 212 -51.22 -0.10 14.45
N ASN A 213 -50.53 -0.53 13.40
CA ASN A 213 -49.46 0.24 12.75
C ASN A 213 -49.97 1.35 11.82
N LEU A 214 -51.22 1.33 11.35
CA LEU A 214 -51.82 2.45 10.59
C LEU A 214 -52.55 3.45 11.50
N LEU A 215 -53.18 2.98 12.58
CA LEU A 215 -53.99 3.82 13.46
C LEU A 215 -53.11 4.72 14.34
N PHE A 216 -51.94 4.24 14.79
CA PHE A 216 -51.03 5.04 15.62
C PHE A 216 -50.44 6.24 14.86
N PRO A 217 -49.93 6.12 13.61
CA PRO A 217 -49.56 7.27 12.79
C PRO A 217 -50.74 8.18 12.47
N LEU A 218 -51.93 7.65 12.14
CA LEU A 218 -53.10 8.47 11.83
C LEU A 218 -53.60 9.28 13.04
N LEU A 219 -53.56 8.71 14.24
CA LEU A 219 -53.87 9.43 15.49
C LEU A 219 -52.77 10.42 15.86
N ALA A 220 -51.50 10.10 15.62
CA ALA A 220 -50.39 11.03 15.83
C ALA A 220 -50.46 12.22 14.86
N PHE A 221 -50.72 12.00 13.57
CA PHE A 221 -50.90 13.05 12.56
C PHE A 221 -52.20 13.83 12.78
N GLY A 222 -53.31 13.16 13.12
CA GLY A 222 -54.58 13.82 13.45
C GLY A 222 -54.50 14.64 14.73
N GLY A 223 -53.81 14.12 15.76
CA GLY A 223 -53.54 14.81 17.02
C GLY A 223 -52.62 16.02 16.82
N LEU A 224 -51.55 15.88 16.03
CA LEU A 224 -50.64 16.98 15.68
C LEU A 224 -51.34 18.03 14.81
N PHE A 225 -52.21 17.63 13.89
CA PHE A 225 -53.04 18.53 13.08
C PHE A 225 -54.04 19.31 13.92
N LEU A 226 -54.67 18.67 14.92
CA LEU A 226 -55.55 19.35 15.88
C LEU A 226 -54.77 20.29 16.81
N LEU A 227 -53.53 19.95 17.17
CA LEU A 227 -52.63 20.80 17.95
C LEU A 227 -52.16 22.02 17.15
N PHE A 228 -51.84 21.84 15.86
CA PHE A 228 -51.54 22.94 14.93
C PHE A 228 -52.76 23.82 14.66
N ARG A 229 -53.96 23.24 14.52
CA ARG A 229 -55.22 23.97 14.37
C ARG A 229 -55.62 24.72 15.64
N ARG A 230 -55.21 24.23 16.81
CA ARG A 230 -55.42 24.92 18.10
C ARG A 230 -54.36 25.98 18.37
N ALA A 231 -53.13 25.81 17.87
CA ALA A 231 -52.07 26.80 17.90
C ALA A 231 -52.32 28.00 16.95
N GLN A 232 -53.21 27.83 15.96
CA GLN A 232 -53.66 28.91 15.07
C GLN A 232 -55.04 29.48 15.47
N GLY A 233 -55.64 28.97 16.54
CA GLY A 233 -56.97 29.33 17.05
C GLY A 233 -56.91 30.34 18.20
N GLY A 234 -56.30 31.51 17.95
CA GLY A 234 -56.18 32.60 18.91
C GLY A 234 -56.21 33.98 18.25
N GLN A 235 -57.41 34.41 17.86
CA GLN A 235 -57.86 35.80 17.75
C GLN A 235 -57.12 36.74 16.75
N GLY A 236 -57.75 36.98 15.58
CA GLY A 236 -57.60 38.27 14.90
C GLY A 236 -57.70 38.31 13.37
N GLY A 237 -58.91 38.18 12.81
CA GLY A 237 -59.39 39.07 11.75
C GLY A 237 -58.93 38.90 10.30
N GLY A 238 -59.80 38.24 9.50
CA GLY A 238 -60.36 38.83 8.26
C GLY A 238 -59.53 38.78 6.98
N GLY A 239 -60.10 38.16 5.94
CA GLY A 239 -59.83 38.53 4.54
C GLY A 239 -59.41 37.39 3.63
N MET A 240 -60.33 36.98 2.76
CA MET A 240 -60.06 36.24 1.52
C MET A 240 -58.91 36.90 0.73
N GLY A 241 -57.93 36.11 0.28
CA GLY A 241 -56.98 36.55 -0.73
C GLY A 241 -55.79 35.61 -0.91
N GLY A 242 -55.76 34.89 -2.05
CA GLY A 242 -54.50 34.50 -2.70
C GLY A 242 -53.99 33.08 -2.43
N MET A 243 -54.05 32.26 -3.49
CA MET A 243 -53.07 31.21 -3.78
C MET A 243 -51.63 31.66 -3.43
N GLY A 244 -50.88 30.81 -2.73
CA GLY A 244 -49.43 30.95 -2.63
C GLY A 244 -48.84 30.15 -1.47
N GLY A 245 -48.07 29.10 -1.77
CA GLY A 245 -47.04 28.62 -0.85
C GLY A 245 -47.09 27.16 -0.36
N MET A 246 -47.45 26.18 -1.20
CA MET A 246 -46.91 24.82 -1.07
C MET A 246 -46.63 24.27 -2.47
N GLY A 247 -45.58 24.80 -3.10
CA GLY A 247 -44.97 24.23 -4.29
C GLY A 247 -43.97 23.16 -3.87
N GLY A 248 -44.22 21.93 -4.28
CA GLY A 248 -43.35 20.77 -4.09
C GLY A 248 -44.07 19.51 -4.51
N GLY A 249 -44.40 19.40 -5.80
CA GLY A 249 -45.02 18.19 -6.36
C GLY A 249 -44.04 17.00 -6.36
N PRO A 250 -44.50 15.77 -6.64
CA PRO A 250 -43.65 14.57 -6.72
C PRO A 250 -42.50 14.63 -7.74
N MET A 251 -42.47 15.65 -8.60
CA MET A 251 -41.39 15.96 -9.55
C MET A 251 -40.19 16.69 -8.92
N ASP A 252 -40.28 17.13 -7.66
CA ASP A 252 -39.23 17.91 -6.98
C ASP A 252 -38.20 17.02 -6.24
N PHE A 253 -38.34 15.69 -6.34
CA PHE A 253 -37.38 14.73 -5.78
C PHE A 253 -36.05 14.68 -6.56
N GLY A 254 -35.99 15.31 -7.76
CA GLY A 254 -34.82 15.33 -8.64
C GLY A 254 -34.01 16.63 -8.64
N LYS A 255 -34.53 17.74 -8.08
CA LYS A 255 -33.76 19.00 -8.00
C LYS A 255 -32.92 19.00 -6.74
N SER A 256 -31.60 18.85 -6.91
CA SER A 256 -30.71 18.68 -5.77
C SER A 256 -30.65 19.95 -4.91
N LYS A 257 -30.93 19.81 -3.60
CA LYS A 257 -30.39 20.70 -2.55
C LYS A 257 -28.90 20.40 -2.34
N SER A 258 -28.12 20.44 -3.42
CA SER A 258 -26.70 20.16 -3.42
C SER A 258 -25.91 21.32 -2.80
N LYS A 259 -25.05 21.00 -1.84
CA LYS A 259 -24.09 21.92 -1.20
C LYS A 259 -22.89 22.17 -2.11
N PHE A 260 -23.09 22.53 -3.38
CA PHE A 260 -21.98 22.99 -4.20
C PHE A 260 -21.46 24.29 -3.61
N GLN A 261 -20.21 24.28 -3.14
CA GLN A 261 -19.57 25.50 -2.64
C GLN A 261 -19.11 26.30 -3.85
N GLU A 262 -19.93 27.28 -4.22
CA GLU A 262 -19.46 28.37 -5.06
C GLU A 262 -18.58 29.28 -4.22
N VAL A 263 -17.34 29.44 -4.66
CA VAL A 263 -16.38 30.36 -4.07
C VAL A 263 -16.12 31.45 -5.11
N PRO A 264 -16.77 32.63 -4.99
CA PRO A 264 -16.62 33.72 -5.95
C PRO A 264 -15.18 34.24 -6.02
N GLU A 265 -14.48 34.27 -4.88
CA GLU A 265 -13.06 34.60 -4.78
C GLU A 265 -12.38 33.57 -3.88
N THR A 266 -11.41 32.83 -4.43
CA THR A 266 -10.70 31.79 -3.67
C THR A 266 -9.74 32.36 -2.63
N GLY A 267 -9.27 33.60 -2.82
CA GLY A 267 -8.29 34.26 -1.96
C GLY A 267 -6.90 33.61 -1.94
N VAL A 268 -6.66 32.63 -2.82
CA VAL A 268 -5.40 31.89 -2.94
C VAL A 268 -4.80 32.21 -4.31
N LEU A 269 -3.54 32.62 -4.33
CA LEU A 269 -2.79 32.93 -5.55
C LEU A 269 -1.66 31.92 -5.77
N PHE A 270 -0.99 31.98 -6.92
CA PHE A 270 0.18 31.13 -7.18
C PHE A 270 1.35 31.43 -6.24
N GLU A 271 1.38 32.59 -5.61
CA GLU A 271 2.38 32.94 -4.58
C GLU A 271 2.23 32.12 -3.28
N ASP A 272 1.02 31.61 -3.00
CA ASP A 272 0.72 30.80 -1.82
C ASP A 272 0.97 29.30 -2.05
N VAL A 273 1.16 28.90 -3.30
CA VAL A 273 1.54 27.54 -3.68
C VAL A 273 3.06 27.51 -3.86
N ALA A 274 3.75 26.50 -3.34
CA ALA A 274 5.21 26.40 -3.49
C ALA A 274 5.65 24.97 -3.79
N GLY A 275 6.80 24.83 -4.45
CA GLY A 275 7.46 23.52 -4.67
C GLY A 275 6.89 22.67 -5.81
N VAL A 276 6.03 23.25 -6.66
CA VAL A 276 5.39 22.58 -7.81
C VAL A 276 5.47 23.44 -9.07
N ASP A 277 6.67 23.95 -9.38
CA ASP A 277 6.88 24.95 -10.44
C ASP A 277 6.57 24.42 -11.85
N GLY A 278 6.82 23.12 -12.09
CA GLY A 278 6.45 22.45 -13.34
C GLY A 278 4.93 22.48 -13.56
N ALA A 279 4.17 22.00 -12.57
CA ALA A 279 2.70 22.02 -12.62
C ALA A 279 2.14 23.44 -12.76
N LYS A 280 2.73 24.44 -12.08
CA LYS A 280 2.33 25.84 -12.25
C LYS A 280 2.53 26.34 -13.67
N THR A 281 3.66 26.01 -14.30
CA THR A 281 3.97 26.45 -15.66
C THR A 281 2.96 25.89 -16.66
N GLU A 282 2.56 24.63 -16.51
CA GLU A 282 1.52 24.02 -17.35
C GLU A 282 0.14 24.64 -17.11
N LEU A 283 -0.20 24.89 -15.85
CA LEU A 283 -1.50 25.49 -15.49
C LEU A 283 -1.56 27.00 -15.78
N MET A 284 -0.43 27.69 -15.94
CA MET A 284 -0.39 29.09 -16.42
C MET A 284 -1.00 29.23 -17.82
N GLU A 285 -0.92 28.21 -18.67
CA GLU A 285 -1.60 28.21 -19.97
C GLU A 285 -3.12 28.25 -19.81
N VAL A 286 -3.64 27.50 -18.83
CA VAL A 286 -5.07 27.48 -18.47
C VAL A 286 -5.50 28.86 -17.95
N VAL A 287 -4.67 29.50 -17.13
CA VAL A 287 -4.91 30.87 -16.63
C VAL A 287 -4.90 31.90 -17.77
N ASP A 288 -3.89 31.90 -18.66
CA ASP A 288 -3.82 32.84 -19.79
C ASP A 288 -5.01 32.65 -20.73
N PHE A 289 -5.47 31.41 -20.90
CA PHE A 289 -6.66 31.13 -21.69
C PHE A 289 -7.92 31.73 -21.07
N LEU A 290 -8.15 31.56 -19.75
CA LEU A 290 -9.32 32.14 -19.07
C LEU A 290 -9.30 33.68 -19.09
N LYS A 291 -8.11 34.29 -19.03
CA LYS A 291 -7.96 35.75 -19.14
C LYS A 291 -8.11 36.27 -20.57
N ASN A 292 -7.56 35.56 -21.55
CA ASN A 292 -7.43 36.02 -22.93
C ASN A 292 -7.96 34.98 -23.96
N PRO A 293 -9.23 34.57 -23.91
CA PRO A 293 -9.75 33.49 -24.76
C PRO A 293 -9.74 33.82 -26.26
N GLU A 294 -9.85 35.11 -26.62
CA GLU A 294 -9.82 35.55 -28.02
C GLU A 294 -8.49 35.26 -28.72
N LYS A 295 -7.37 35.35 -28.00
CA LYS A 295 -6.01 35.11 -28.53
C LYS A 295 -5.89 33.71 -29.11
N TYR A 296 -6.43 32.72 -28.39
CA TYR A 296 -6.43 31.31 -28.78
C TYR A 296 -7.47 31.01 -29.86
N THR A 297 -8.66 31.62 -29.75
CA THR A 297 -9.75 31.45 -30.72
C THR A 297 -9.34 31.96 -32.12
N LYS A 298 -8.64 33.10 -32.19
CA LYS A 298 -8.13 33.69 -33.45
C LYS A 298 -7.14 32.79 -34.18
N LEU A 299 -6.38 31.98 -33.45
CA LEU A 299 -5.42 31.02 -33.98
C LEU A 299 -6.04 29.65 -34.29
N GLY A 300 -7.34 29.46 -34.02
CA GLY A 300 -8.02 28.17 -34.18
C GLY A 300 -7.56 27.10 -33.18
N ALA A 301 -6.90 27.49 -32.09
CA ALA A 301 -6.46 26.56 -31.05
C ALA A 301 -7.69 26.00 -30.31
N LYS A 302 -7.77 24.67 -30.22
CA LYS A 302 -8.77 23.99 -29.40
C LYS A 302 -8.35 24.02 -27.94
N ILE A 303 -9.29 24.33 -27.08
CA ILE A 303 -9.06 24.56 -25.66
C ILE A 303 -9.18 23.22 -24.94
N PRO A 304 -8.28 22.92 -24.00
CA PRO A 304 -8.43 21.74 -23.15
C PRO A 304 -9.70 21.87 -22.33
N LYS A 305 -10.62 20.93 -22.51
CA LYS A 305 -11.91 20.91 -21.80
C LYS A 305 -11.71 20.49 -20.34
N GLY A 306 -10.69 19.69 -20.06
CA GLY A 306 -10.38 19.26 -18.73
C GLY A 306 -8.91 18.93 -18.51
N CYS A 307 -8.45 19.18 -17.29
CA CYS A 307 -7.10 18.88 -16.85
C CYS A 307 -7.15 17.98 -15.60
N LEU A 308 -6.44 16.87 -15.65
CA LEU A 308 -6.31 15.94 -14.54
C LEU A 308 -5.00 16.21 -13.78
N LEU A 309 -5.12 16.60 -12.52
CA LEU A 309 -4.03 16.74 -11.56
C LEU A 309 -3.74 15.36 -10.95
N VAL A 310 -2.55 14.83 -11.23
CA VAL A 310 -2.14 13.50 -10.79
C VAL A 310 -1.00 13.63 -9.80
N GLY A 311 -1.08 12.96 -8.65
CA GLY A 311 0.09 12.89 -7.77
C GLY A 311 -0.27 12.36 -6.38
N PRO A 312 0.74 12.12 -5.52
CA PRO A 312 0.53 11.62 -4.16
C PRO A 312 -0.42 12.50 -3.33
N PRO A 313 -1.08 11.96 -2.29
CA PRO A 313 -1.88 12.77 -1.38
C PRO A 313 -1.00 13.82 -0.69
N GLY A 314 -1.57 14.98 -0.37
CA GLY A 314 -0.85 16.03 0.37
C GLY A 314 0.10 16.91 -0.46
N THR A 315 0.21 16.73 -1.79
CA THR A 315 1.05 17.58 -2.67
C THR A 315 0.41 18.92 -3.05
N GLY A 316 -0.82 19.20 -2.59
CA GLY A 316 -1.48 20.48 -2.82
C GLY A 316 -2.31 20.56 -4.11
N LYS A 317 -2.80 19.44 -4.65
CA LYS A 317 -3.68 19.39 -5.84
C LYS A 317 -4.92 20.30 -5.73
N THR A 318 -5.62 20.24 -4.60
CA THR A 318 -6.77 21.12 -4.32
C THR A 318 -6.35 22.58 -4.18
N LEU A 319 -5.17 22.83 -3.60
CA LEU A 319 -4.63 24.19 -3.39
C LEU A 319 -4.24 24.84 -4.72
N ILE A 320 -3.55 24.11 -5.61
CA ILE A 320 -3.17 24.63 -6.93
C ILE A 320 -4.40 24.87 -7.81
N ALA A 321 -5.44 24.04 -7.74
CA ALA A 321 -6.69 24.29 -8.46
C ALA A 321 -7.37 25.59 -8.02
N LYS A 322 -7.40 25.88 -6.70
CA LYS A 322 -7.90 27.16 -6.16
C LYS A 322 -7.04 28.34 -6.59
N ALA A 323 -5.73 28.16 -6.66
CA ALA A 323 -4.79 29.18 -7.13
C ALA A 323 -5.00 29.50 -8.62
N VAL A 324 -5.25 28.51 -9.48
CA VAL A 324 -5.57 28.73 -10.90
C VAL A 324 -6.81 29.62 -11.04
N ALA A 325 -7.86 29.38 -10.25
CA ALA A 325 -9.07 30.20 -10.27
C ALA A 325 -8.82 31.62 -9.74
N GLY A 326 -8.06 31.75 -8.64
CA GLY A 326 -7.71 33.05 -8.06
C GLY A 326 -6.86 33.89 -8.99
N GLU A 327 -5.88 33.28 -9.65
CA GLU A 327 -5.05 33.93 -10.66
C GLU A 327 -5.85 34.35 -11.89
N ALA A 328 -6.78 33.51 -12.36
CA ALA A 328 -7.66 33.83 -13.48
C ALA A 328 -8.76 34.85 -13.12
N GLY A 329 -9.07 35.03 -11.83
CA GLY A 329 -10.15 35.90 -11.37
C GLY A 329 -11.54 35.39 -11.76
N VAL A 330 -11.73 34.07 -11.82
CA VAL A 330 -13.00 33.43 -12.23
C VAL A 330 -13.64 32.65 -11.08
N PRO A 331 -14.97 32.46 -11.07
CA PRO A 331 -15.65 31.65 -10.06
C PRO A 331 -15.11 30.22 -10.00
N PHE A 332 -14.99 29.70 -8.77
CA PHE A 332 -14.54 28.34 -8.51
C PHE A 332 -15.66 27.49 -7.90
N PHE A 333 -16.03 26.41 -8.59
CA PHE A 333 -16.97 25.40 -8.09
C PHE A 333 -16.18 24.19 -7.62
N SER A 334 -16.32 23.81 -6.35
CA SER A 334 -15.64 22.64 -5.78
C SER A 334 -16.65 21.56 -5.41
N CYS A 335 -16.38 20.32 -5.79
CA CYS A 335 -17.11 19.14 -5.32
C CYS A 335 -16.14 17.96 -5.14
N ALA A 336 -16.39 17.12 -4.14
CA ALA A 336 -15.72 15.82 -4.05
C ALA A 336 -16.50 14.80 -4.89
N ALA A 337 -15.83 13.95 -5.65
CA ALA A 337 -16.50 12.96 -6.48
C ALA A 337 -17.30 11.94 -5.68
N SER A 338 -16.91 11.68 -4.43
CA SER A 338 -17.65 10.86 -3.47
C SER A 338 -19.06 11.39 -3.21
N GLU A 339 -19.33 12.68 -3.40
CA GLU A 339 -20.68 13.25 -3.30
C GLU A 339 -21.61 12.81 -4.44
N PHE A 340 -21.07 12.26 -5.52
CA PHE A 340 -21.88 11.72 -6.61
C PHE A 340 -22.20 10.23 -6.43
N VAL A 341 -21.62 9.56 -5.44
CA VAL A 341 -21.88 8.14 -5.15
C VAL A 341 -22.95 8.05 -4.08
N GLU A 342 -24.15 7.62 -4.47
CA GLU A 342 -25.32 7.54 -3.60
C GLU A 342 -26.00 6.16 -3.70
N LEU A 343 -26.80 5.80 -2.69
CA LEU A 343 -27.54 4.53 -2.68
C LEU A 343 -28.65 4.46 -3.75
N PHE A 344 -29.10 5.61 -4.25
CA PHE A 344 -30.20 5.72 -5.19
C PHE A 344 -29.68 5.93 -6.62
N VAL A 345 -29.98 4.97 -7.50
CA VAL A 345 -29.65 5.03 -8.92
C VAL A 345 -30.18 6.32 -9.55
N GLY A 346 -29.32 7.04 -10.28
CA GLY A 346 -29.66 8.26 -11.00
C GLY A 346 -29.54 9.57 -10.22
N VAL A 347 -29.38 9.52 -8.89
CA VAL A 347 -29.16 10.74 -8.08
C VAL A 347 -27.80 11.38 -8.40
N GLY A 348 -26.73 10.57 -8.50
CA GLY A 348 -25.40 11.05 -8.88
C GLY A 348 -25.39 11.73 -10.25
N ALA A 349 -25.99 11.09 -11.26
CA ALA A 349 -26.14 11.67 -12.59
C ALA A 349 -26.92 13.00 -12.59
N SER A 350 -27.99 13.12 -11.80
CA SER A 350 -28.72 14.38 -11.68
C SER A 350 -27.87 15.50 -11.07
N ARG A 351 -27.08 15.20 -10.04
CA ARG A 351 -26.15 16.17 -9.42
C ARG A 351 -25.08 16.64 -10.40
N VAL A 352 -24.56 15.75 -11.23
CA VAL A 352 -23.61 16.12 -12.29
C VAL A 352 -24.27 17.11 -13.25
N ARG A 353 -25.49 16.85 -13.74
CA ARG A 353 -26.20 17.80 -14.61
C ARG A 353 -26.39 19.17 -13.94
N ASP A 354 -26.87 19.19 -12.70
CA ASP A 354 -27.10 20.41 -11.93
C ASP A 354 -25.80 21.23 -11.75
N LEU A 355 -24.67 20.56 -11.50
CA LEU A 355 -23.36 21.19 -11.39
C LEU A 355 -22.95 21.89 -12.70
N PHE A 356 -23.06 21.17 -13.82
CA PHE A 356 -22.67 21.70 -15.13
C PHE A 356 -23.62 22.79 -15.62
N GLU A 357 -24.92 22.73 -15.31
CA GLU A 357 -25.88 23.80 -15.62
C GLU A 357 -25.53 25.09 -14.87
N LYS A 358 -25.23 24.99 -13.56
CA LYS A 358 -24.78 26.13 -12.74
C LYS A 358 -23.45 26.71 -13.22
N ALA A 359 -22.49 25.85 -13.60
CA ALA A 359 -21.21 26.28 -14.14
C ALA A 359 -21.37 27.02 -15.48
N LYS A 360 -22.20 26.48 -16.40
CA LYS A 360 -22.53 27.11 -17.69
C LYS A 360 -23.17 28.49 -17.51
N ALA A 361 -24.03 28.65 -16.50
CA ALA A 361 -24.66 29.94 -16.20
C ALA A 361 -23.68 31.02 -15.69
N LYS A 362 -22.52 30.63 -15.15
CA LYS A 362 -21.50 31.52 -14.58
C LYS A 362 -20.18 31.49 -15.34
N ALA A 363 -20.20 31.09 -16.62
CA ALA A 363 -19.02 31.08 -17.45
C ALA A 363 -18.48 32.51 -17.71
N PRO A 364 -17.15 32.73 -17.76
CA PRO A 364 -16.08 31.73 -17.59
C PRO A 364 -15.88 31.31 -16.13
N CYS A 365 -15.69 30.01 -15.88
CA CYS A 365 -15.50 29.47 -14.53
C CYS A 365 -14.70 28.17 -14.52
N ILE A 366 -14.27 27.76 -13.32
CA ILE A 366 -13.57 26.48 -13.11
C ILE A 366 -14.45 25.55 -12.27
N VAL A 367 -14.60 24.31 -12.74
CA VAL A 367 -15.22 23.20 -11.99
C VAL A 367 -14.12 22.28 -11.52
N PHE A 368 -13.96 22.14 -10.20
CA PHE A 368 -12.98 21.25 -9.58
C PHE A 368 -13.64 20.02 -8.96
N ILE A 369 -13.21 18.85 -9.40
CA ILE A 369 -13.66 17.53 -8.92
C ILE A 369 -12.50 16.84 -8.19
N ASP A 370 -12.56 16.78 -6.86
CA ASP A 370 -11.56 16.05 -6.07
C ASP A 370 -11.87 14.55 -6.01
N GLU A 371 -10.84 13.73 -5.79
CA GLU A 371 -10.93 12.25 -5.69
C GLU A 371 -11.75 11.61 -6.82
N ILE A 372 -11.48 12.01 -8.07
CA ILE A 372 -12.25 11.52 -9.24
C ILE A 372 -12.20 10.00 -9.38
N ASP A 373 -11.24 9.31 -8.77
CA ASP A 373 -11.17 7.85 -8.72
C ASP A 373 -12.33 7.19 -7.97
N ALA A 374 -13.02 7.90 -7.06
CA ALA A 374 -14.24 7.41 -6.42
C ALA A 374 -15.34 7.09 -7.44
N VAL A 375 -15.56 8.01 -8.40
CA VAL A 375 -16.52 7.80 -9.49
C VAL A 375 -15.87 7.21 -10.73
N GLY A 376 -14.58 7.37 -10.97
CA GLY A 376 -13.92 7.14 -12.27
C GLY A 376 -13.13 5.85 -12.42
N ARG A 377 -13.04 5.00 -11.38
CA ARG A 377 -12.47 3.65 -11.42
C ARG A 377 -12.93 2.72 -12.57
N GLN A 378 -11.99 2.01 -13.21
CA GLN A 378 -12.28 1.00 -14.24
C GLN A 378 -13.03 -0.22 -13.65
N ARG A 379 -13.89 -0.84 -14.46
CA ARG A 379 -14.68 -2.03 -14.08
C ARG A 379 -13.77 -3.15 -13.57
N GLY A 380 -14.06 -3.68 -12.37
CA GLY A 380 -13.68 -5.05 -12.02
C GLY A 380 -14.75 -6.02 -12.51
N ALA A 381 -14.38 -7.24 -12.91
CA ALA A 381 -15.29 -8.30 -13.34
C ALA A 381 -16.16 -8.85 -12.18
N GLY A 382 -16.79 -7.98 -11.40
CA GLY A 382 -17.66 -8.30 -10.28
C GLY A 382 -19.11 -8.40 -10.73
N MET A 383 -19.62 -9.62 -10.74
CA MET A 383 -21.02 -9.98 -11.00
C MET A 383 -21.90 -9.54 -9.81
N GLY A 384 -22.24 -8.25 -9.72
CA GLY A 384 -23.08 -7.71 -8.65
C GLY A 384 -23.51 -6.26 -8.90
N GLY A 385 -24.82 -5.99 -8.89
CA GLY A 385 -25.48 -4.74 -9.31
C GLY A 385 -25.25 -3.47 -8.46
N GLY A 386 -24.09 -3.34 -7.81
CA GLY A 386 -23.65 -2.10 -7.15
C GLY A 386 -22.92 -1.13 -8.10
N ASN A 387 -22.65 -1.56 -9.34
CA ASN A 387 -21.90 -0.77 -10.33
C ASN A 387 -22.78 0.18 -11.17
N ASP A 388 -24.10 -0.02 -11.20
CA ASP A 388 -24.98 0.66 -12.16
C ASP A 388 -25.10 2.17 -11.89
N GLU A 389 -25.15 2.58 -10.62
CA GLU A 389 -25.23 3.99 -10.22
C GLU A 389 -23.95 4.75 -10.58
N ARG A 390 -22.80 4.15 -10.24
CA ARG A 390 -21.49 4.73 -10.51
C ARG A 390 -21.23 4.87 -12.00
N GLU A 391 -21.58 3.85 -12.80
CA GLU A 391 -21.47 3.91 -14.26
C GLU A 391 -22.37 4.97 -14.87
N GLN A 392 -23.61 5.09 -14.38
CA GLN A 392 -24.53 6.13 -14.84
C GLN A 392 -23.98 7.53 -14.55
N THR A 393 -23.41 7.73 -13.36
CA THR A 393 -22.80 8.99 -12.94
C THR A 393 -21.57 9.34 -13.81
N ILE A 394 -20.67 8.38 -14.08
CA ILE A 394 -19.53 8.58 -14.99
C ILE A 394 -20.03 8.96 -16.39
N ASN A 395 -20.94 8.17 -16.94
CA ASN A 395 -21.43 8.40 -18.29
C ASN A 395 -22.10 9.78 -18.42
N GLN A 396 -22.78 10.23 -17.36
CA GLN A 396 -23.32 11.58 -17.33
C GLN A 396 -22.21 12.65 -17.31
N LEU A 397 -21.16 12.47 -16.50
CA LEU A 397 -20.01 13.37 -16.50
C LEU A 397 -19.35 13.45 -17.88
N LEU A 398 -19.14 12.30 -18.52
CA LEU A 398 -18.61 12.22 -19.88
C LEU A 398 -19.51 12.93 -20.90
N THR A 399 -20.83 12.76 -20.78
CA THR A 399 -21.81 13.41 -21.66
C THR A 399 -21.78 14.93 -21.49
N GLU A 400 -21.67 15.45 -20.25
CA GLU A 400 -21.56 16.89 -20.01
C GLU A 400 -20.25 17.47 -20.54
N MET A 401 -19.13 16.75 -20.42
CA MET A 401 -17.83 17.15 -20.96
C MET A 401 -17.80 17.15 -22.50
N ASP A 402 -18.37 16.12 -23.11
CA ASP A 402 -18.46 16.01 -24.58
C ASP A 402 -19.42 17.09 -25.12
N GLY A 403 -20.51 17.37 -24.40
CA GLY A 403 -21.56 18.34 -24.74
C GLY A 403 -21.16 19.82 -24.68
N PHE A 404 -19.92 20.15 -24.30
CA PHE A 404 -19.36 21.48 -24.52
C PHE A 404 -19.07 21.69 -26.02
N GLU A 405 -20.07 22.14 -26.77
CA GLU A 405 -19.89 22.63 -28.13
C GLU A 405 -19.49 24.11 -28.10
N GLY A 406 -18.36 24.46 -28.75
CA GLY A 406 -17.83 25.82 -28.79
C GLY A 406 -16.93 26.21 -27.60
N ASN A 407 -16.51 27.49 -27.58
CA ASN A 407 -15.66 28.06 -26.54
C ASN A 407 -16.53 28.64 -25.40
N THR A 408 -17.14 27.76 -24.60
CA THR A 408 -18.06 28.15 -23.50
C THR A 408 -17.34 28.70 -22.27
N GLY A 409 -15.99 28.70 -22.23
CA GLY A 409 -15.21 29.26 -21.12
C GLY A 409 -15.29 28.47 -19.81
N VAL A 410 -15.80 27.23 -19.82
CA VAL A 410 -15.84 26.33 -18.65
C VAL A 410 -14.70 25.33 -18.73
N ILE A 411 -13.89 25.21 -17.68
CA ILE A 411 -12.77 24.26 -17.60
C ILE A 411 -12.97 23.34 -16.41
N VAL A 412 -12.83 22.03 -16.65
CA VAL A 412 -12.96 21.00 -15.61
C VAL A 412 -11.57 20.59 -15.12
N LEU A 413 -11.25 20.92 -13.88
CA LEU A 413 -10.07 20.40 -13.18
C LEU A 413 -10.49 19.18 -12.35
N ALA A 414 -9.74 18.10 -12.43
CA ALA A 414 -9.95 16.93 -11.57
C ALA A 414 -8.67 16.56 -10.85
N ALA A 415 -8.76 15.98 -9.64
CA ALA A 415 -7.60 15.48 -8.92
C ALA A 415 -7.75 13.99 -8.60
N THR A 416 -6.64 13.25 -8.73
CA THR A 416 -6.55 11.84 -8.34
C THR A 416 -5.21 11.53 -7.67
N ASN A 417 -5.22 10.59 -6.73
CA ASN A 417 -4.02 9.97 -6.20
C ASN A 417 -3.63 8.69 -6.96
N ARG A 418 -4.55 8.18 -7.80
CA ARG A 418 -4.47 6.86 -8.44
C ARG A 418 -4.88 6.96 -9.90
N PRO A 419 -3.98 7.43 -10.79
CA PRO A 419 -4.28 7.51 -12.22
C PRO A 419 -4.45 6.11 -12.86
N ASP A 420 -3.81 5.10 -12.29
CA ASP A 420 -3.77 3.71 -12.74
C ASP A 420 -5.15 3.02 -12.71
N VAL A 421 -6.01 3.40 -11.77
CA VAL A 421 -7.33 2.79 -11.62
C VAL A 421 -8.40 3.48 -12.43
N LEU A 422 -8.13 4.65 -13.03
CA LEU A 422 -9.13 5.42 -13.75
C LEU A 422 -9.53 4.77 -15.07
N ASP A 423 -10.79 4.92 -15.44
CA ASP A 423 -11.30 4.50 -16.73
C ASP A 423 -10.62 5.28 -17.86
N SER A 424 -10.00 4.55 -18.78
CA SER A 424 -9.41 5.08 -20.02
C SER A 424 -10.34 6.03 -20.78
N ALA A 425 -11.67 5.90 -20.64
CA ALA A 425 -12.65 6.77 -21.25
C ALA A 425 -12.51 8.22 -20.77
N LEU A 426 -12.16 8.47 -19.51
CA LEU A 426 -11.96 9.81 -18.95
C LEU A 426 -10.73 10.51 -19.55
N LEU A 427 -9.70 9.74 -19.92
CA LEU A 427 -8.42 10.23 -20.42
C LEU A 427 -8.41 10.45 -21.95
N ARG A 428 -9.54 10.26 -22.63
CA ARG A 428 -9.61 10.44 -24.09
C ARG A 428 -9.58 11.93 -24.46
N PRO A 429 -9.00 12.29 -25.63
CA PRO A 429 -9.00 13.66 -26.12
C PRO A 429 -10.41 14.26 -26.16
N GLY A 430 -10.56 15.49 -25.66
CA GLY A 430 -11.85 16.17 -25.49
C GLY A 430 -12.48 16.01 -24.10
N ARG A 431 -11.86 15.25 -23.19
CA ARG A 431 -12.27 15.10 -21.78
C ARG A 431 -11.16 15.61 -20.87
N PHE A 432 -10.46 14.73 -20.16
CA PHE A 432 -9.21 15.07 -19.48
C PHE A 432 -8.03 14.86 -20.43
N ASP A 433 -7.87 15.78 -21.38
CA ASP A 433 -6.87 15.73 -22.42
C ASP A 433 -5.49 16.23 -21.96
N ARG A 434 -5.45 17.03 -20.88
CA ARG A 434 -4.22 17.39 -20.17
C ARG A 434 -4.09 16.61 -18.87
N GLN A 435 -2.91 16.05 -18.63
CA GLN A 435 -2.52 15.47 -17.36
C GLN A 435 -1.33 16.25 -16.83
N VAL A 436 -1.49 16.83 -15.65
CA VAL A 436 -0.46 17.61 -14.98
C VAL A 436 -0.04 16.85 -13.74
N THR A 437 1.22 16.45 -13.70
CA THR A 437 1.77 15.74 -12.55
C THR A 437 2.14 16.72 -11.44
N VAL A 438 1.63 16.48 -10.24
CA VAL A 438 1.89 17.25 -9.02
C VAL A 438 2.68 16.35 -8.06
N ASP A 439 3.98 16.28 -8.32
CA ASP A 439 4.92 15.45 -7.58
C ASP A 439 5.24 15.99 -6.19
N ARG A 440 6.00 15.19 -5.43
CA ARG A 440 6.55 15.61 -4.15
C ARG A 440 7.57 16.73 -4.37
N PRO A 441 7.65 17.72 -3.46
CA PRO A 441 8.58 18.82 -3.60
C PRO A 441 10.05 18.39 -3.43
N ASP A 442 10.92 19.00 -4.23
CA ASP A 442 12.38 18.97 -4.10
C ASP A 442 12.83 19.74 -2.85
N VAL A 443 14.13 19.72 -2.53
CA VAL A 443 14.67 20.45 -1.35
C VAL A 443 14.33 21.94 -1.43
N SER A 444 14.51 22.56 -2.60
CA SER A 444 14.22 23.99 -2.78
C SER A 444 12.72 24.29 -2.62
N GLY A 445 11.87 23.41 -3.11
CA GLY A 445 10.42 23.42 -2.92
C GLY A 445 10.03 23.29 -1.47
N ARG A 446 10.61 22.34 -0.72
CA ARG A 446 10.35 22.15 0.71
C ARG A 446 10.73 23.39 1.52
N ILE A 447 11.87 24.03 1.23
CA ILE A 447 12.27 25.30 1.86
C ILE A 447 11.21 26.39 1.62
N ARG A 448 10.72 26.52 0.38
CA ARG A 448 9.68 27.52 0.05
C ARG A 448 8.35 27.20 0.74
N ILE A 449 7.95 25.93 0.77
CA ILE A 449 6.73 25.47 1.46
C ILE A 449 6.83 25.77 2.97
N LEU A 450 7.97 25.46 3.59
CA LEU A 450 8.22 25.78 5.00
C LEU A 450 8.12 27.28 5.27
N LYS A 451 8.66 28.13 4.38
CA LYS A 451 8.53 29.59 4.47
C LYS A 451 7.08 30.05 4.40
N VAL A 452 6.27 29.48 3.49
CA VAL A 452 4.83 29.78 3.39
C VAL A 452 4.11 29.38 4.68
N HIS A 453 4.31 28.17 5.18
CA HIS A 453 3.65 27.69 6.41
C HIS A 453 4.22 28.29 7.71
N SER A 454 5.32 29.02 7.62
CA SER A 454 5.87 29.82 8.72
C SER A 454 5.25 31.22 8.81
N ARG A 455 4.56 31.69 7.76
CA ARG A 455 3.82 32.96 7.80
C ARG A 455 2.78 32.89 8.93
N GLY A 456 2.85 33.84 9.86
CA GLY A 456 1.96 33.90 11.03
C GLY A 456 2.42 33.11 12.26
N LYS A 457 3.60 32.47 12.23
CA LYS A 457 4.21 31.82 13.40
C LYS A 457 5.40 32.62 13.93
N THR A 458 5.53 32.74 15.24
CA THR A 458 6.68 33.38 15.90
C THR A 458 7.84 32.37 15.96
N LEU A 459 8.82 32.50 15.07
CA LEU A 459 10.00 31.65 15.04
C LEU A 459 11.19 32.37 15.67
N LYS A 460 12.01 31.61 16.40
CA LYS A 460 13.30 32.08 16.88
C LYS A 460 14.32 32.08 15.72
N GLY A 461 15.33 32.95 15.80
CA GLY A 461 16.34 33.10 14.73
C GLY A 461 17.28 31.92 14.50
N ASP A 462 17.17 30.85 15.31
CA ASP A 462 17.95 29.61 15.19
C ASP A 462 17.29 28.53 14.32
N VAL A 463 16.09 28.80 13.80
CA VAL A 463 15.36 27.89 12.89
C VAL A 463 15.91 28.01 11.47
N ASP A 464 16.68 27.02 11.05
CA ASP A 464 17.17 26.91 9.67
C ASP A 464 16.31 25.98 8.82
N PHE A 465 15.58 26.56 7.85
CA PHE A 465 14.74 25.82 6.91
C PHE A 465 15.53 24.93 5.96
N ASP A 466 16.79 25.25 5.65
CA ASP A 466 17.62 24.40 4.81
C ASP A 466 17.84 23.07 5.51
N THR A 467 18.41 23.09 6.73
CA THR A 467 18.59 21.91 7.57
C THR A 467 17.29 21.09 7.76
N ILE A 468 16.15 21.75 7.98
CA ILE A 468 14.86 21.06 8.14
C ILE A 468 14.42 20.38 6.83
N ALA A 469 14.58 21.04 5.68
CA ALA A 469 14.25 20.48 4.38
C ALA A 469 15.12 19.26 4.04
N ARG A 470 16.40 19.26 4.45
CA ARG A 470 17.31 18.10 4.27
C ARG A 470 16.88 16.91 5.12
N ARG A 471 16.39 17.17 6.33
CA ARG A 471 15.92 16.15 7.28
C ARG A 471 14.49 15.66 7.04
N THR A 472 13.79 16.19 6.03
CA THR A 472 12.42 15.82 5.67
C THR A 472 12.32 15.25 4.24
N PRO A 473 13.17 14.27 3.87
CA PRO A 473 13.13 13.72 2.53
C PRO A 473 11.79 13.02 2.27
N GLY A 474 11.23 13.27 1.09
CA GLY A 474 9.94 12.71 0.68
C GLY A 474 8.71 13.31 1.36
N PHE A 475 8.85 14.29 2.26
CA PHE A 475 7.70 14.98 2.87
C PHE A 475 6.90 15.73 1.80
N THR A 476 5.58 15.62 1.87
CA THR A 476 4.66 16.39 1.03
C THR A 476 4.40 17.78 1.61
N GLY A 477 3.72 18.65 0.86
CA GLY A 477 3.36 19.97 1.35
C GLY A 477 2.50 19.91 2.62
N ALA A 478 1.55 18.97 2.67
CA ALA A 478 0.74 18.71 3.85
C ALA A 478 1.56 18.20 5.04
N ASP A 479 2.56 17.35 4.81
CA ASP A 479 3.44 16.87 5.88
C ASP A 479 4.28 18.00 6.48
N LEU A 480 4.78 18.92 5.65
CA LEU A 480 5.52 20.11 6.11
C LEU A 480 4.62 21.11 6.83
N GLN A 481 3.37 21.28 6.38
CA GLN A 481 2.37 22.06 7.09
C GLN A 481 2.12 21.47 8.48
N ASN A 482 1.96 20.15 8.55
CA ASN A 482 1.74 19.44 9.80
C ASN A 482 2.96 19.55 10.73
N LEU A 483 4.19 19.43 10.19
CA LEU A 483 5.44 19.62 10.95
C LEU A 483 5.48 20.99 11.63
N MET A 484 5.24 22.06 10.89
CA MET A 484 5.26 23.42 11.45
C MET A 484 4.12 23.65 12.45
N ASN A 485 2.99 22.97 12.26
CA ASN A 485 1.86 23.03 13.19
C ASN A 485 2.16 22.29 14.50
N GLU A 486 2.71 21.07 14.42
CA GLU A 486 3.12 20.29 15.60
C GLU A 486 4.23 21.01 16.38
N ALA A 487 5.20 21.63 15.71
CA ALA A 487 6.22 22.45 16.35
C ALA A 487 5.61 23.63 17.15
N ALA A 488 4.59 24.29 16.58
CA ALA A 488 3.86 25.35 17.27
C ALA A 488 3.08 24.84 18.48
N ILE A 489 2.41 23.68 18.35
CA ILE A 489 1.69 23.03 19.47
C ILE A 489 2.66 22.63 20.58
N MET A 490 3.86 22.14 20.24
CA MET A 490 4.89 21.80 21.22
C MET A 490 5.41 23.02 21.96
N ALA A 491 5.70 24.11 21.24
CA ALA A 491 6.09 25.38 21.85
C ALA A 491 5.00 25.87 22.81
N ALA A 492 3.74 25.86 22.38
CA ALA A 492 2.61 26.25 23.21
C ALA A 492 2.44 25.35 24.45
N ARG A 493 2.63 24.02 24.33
CA ARG A 493 2.60 23.08 25.46
C ARG A 493 3.71 23.29 26.48
N ARG A 494 4.82 23.90 26.07
CA ARG A 494 5.96 24.26 26.93
C ARG A 494 5.87 25.71 27.42
N ASP A 495 4.75 26.40 27.17
CA ASP A 495 4.54 27.82 27.47
C ASP A 495 5.64 28.73 26.88
N LEU A 496 6.19 28.36 25.73
CA LEU A 496 7.20 29.14 25.01
C LEU A 496 6.54 30.20 24.13
N LYS A 497 7.18 31.37 24.01
CA LYS A 497 6.70 32.49 23.18
C LYS A 497 7.09 32.37 21.70
N GLU A 498 8.16 31.64 21.43
CA GLU A 498 8.75 31.47 20.10
C GLU A 498 9.05 29.99 19.88
N ILE A 499 8.93 29.54 18.63
CA ILE A 499 9.27 28.18 18.21
C ILE A 499 10.77 28.16 17.89
N SER A 500 11.54 27.32 18.59
CA SER A 500 12.97 27.15 18.35
C SER A 500 13.26 25.91 17.50
N LYS A 501 14.54 25.74 17.14
CA LYS A 501 15.03 24.54 16.45
C LYS A 501 14.67 23.23 17.18
N ASP A 502 14.62 23.25 18.52
CA ASP A 502 14.37 22.05 19.32
C ASP A 502 12.92 21.57 19.18
N GLU A 503 11.94 22.48 19.20
CA GLU A 503 10.54 22.12 18.97
C GLU A 503 10.29 21.57 17.56
N VAL A 504 11.00 22.09 16.56
CA VAL A 504 10.89 21.56 15.18
C VAL A 504 11.53 20.16 15.08
N ALA A 505 12.67 19.94 15.74
CA ALA A 505 13.32 18.63 15.78
C ALA A 505 12.44 17.60 16.51
N ASP A 506 11.85 17.97 17.64
CA ASP A 506 10.93 17.10 18.39
C ASP A 506 9.64 16.80 17.61
N ALA A 507 9.10 17.79 16.89
CA ALA A 507 7.95 17.61 16.01
C ALA A 507 8.25 16.65 14.86
N LEU A 508 9.43 16.77 14.25
CA LEU A 508 9.88 15.87 13.20
C LEU A 508 9.98 14.43 13.71
N GLU A 509 10.59 14.23 14.88
CA GLU A 509 10.69 12.92 15.52
C GLU A 509 9.33 12.34 15.84
N ARG A 510 8.40 13.16 16.32
CA ARG A 510 7.02 12.73 16.60
C ARG A 510 6.28 12.30 15.35
N ILE A 511 6.49 12.97 14.21
CA ILE A 511 5.84 12.62 12.94
C ILE A 511 6.40 11.30 12.40
N ILE A 512 7.72 11.10 12.46
CA ILE A 512 8.37 9.90 11.91
C ILE A 512 8.17 8.69 12.82
N ALA A 513 8.43 8.84 14.11
CA ALA A 513 8.50 7.73 15.07
C ALA A 513 7.27 7.60 15.98
N GLY A 514 6.37 8.58 15.93
CA GLY A 514 5.22 8.65 16.82
C GLY A 514 5.53 9.30 18.18
N PRO A 515 4.51 9.39 19.07
CA PRO A 515 4.66 10.00 20.38
C PRO A 515 5.65 9.23 21.27
N GLU A 516 6.39 9.98 22.08
CA GLU A 516 7.23 9.46 23.14
C GLU A 516 6.40 8.75 24.23
N LYS A 517 6.81 7.55 24.64
CA LYS A 517 6.14 6.78 25.70
C LYS A 517 6.69 7.17 27.08
N LYS A 518 6.25 8.31 27.61
CA LYS A 518 6.68 8.83 28.94
C LYS A 518 6.41 7.91 30.14
N GLY A 519 5.56 6.90 30.00
CA GLY A 519 5.20 5.95 31.07
C GLY A 519 5.70 4.51 30.85
N ALA A 520 6.51 4.26 29.83
CA ALA A 520 7.07 2.93 29.62
C ALA A 520 8.18 2.67 30.66
N VAL A 521 7.88 1.88 31.69
CA VAL A 521 8.89 1.41 32.64
C VAL A 521 9.85 0.49 31.88
N MET A 522 11.03 1.01 31.52
CA MET A 522 12.13 0.21 30.98
C MET A 522 13.00 -0.26 32.15
N THR A 523 13.16 -1.58 32.27
CA THR A 523 14.17 -2.13 33.18
C THR A 523 15.56 -1.78 32.67
N GLU A 524 16.54 -1.61 33.57
CA GLU A 524 17.93 -1.33 33.19
C GLU A 524 18.49 -2.36 32.20
N GLN A 525 18.11 -3.64 32.36
CA GLN A 525 18.48 -4.71 31.41
C GLN A 525 17.91 -4.46 30.01
N LYS A 526 16.64 -4.05 29.92
CA LYS A 526 15.99 -3.72 28.64
C LYS A 526 16.59 -2.47 28.02
N LYS A 527 16.87 -1.45 28.83
CA LYS A 527 17.53 -0.21 28.39
C LYS A 527 18.92 -0.51 27.83
N LYS A 528 19.69 -1.35 28.52
CA LYS A 528 21.00 -1.84 28.05
C LYS A 528 20.88 -2.60 26.74
N LEU A 529 19.92 -3.52 26.61
CA LEU A 529 19.70 -4.26 25.37
C LEU A 529 19.43 -3.34 24.18
N VAL A 530 18.52 -2.38 24.34
CA VAL A 530 18.22 -1.38 23.30
C VAL A 530 19.44 -0.51 22.99
N ALA A 531 20.22 -0.10 24.00
CA ALA A 531 21.43 0.68 23.79
C ALA A 531 22.47 -0.04 22.91
N TYR A 532 22.71 -1.33 23.16
CA TYR A 532 23.60 -2.13 22.31
C TYR A 532 23.03 -2.38 20.92
N HIS A 533 21.71 -2.56 20.80
CA HIS A 533 21.03 -2.70 19.51
C HIS A 533 21.21 -1.44 18.64
N GLU A 534 20.87 -0.26 19.16
CA GLU A 534 21.01 1.00 18.42
C GLU A 534 22.47 1.37 18.17
N ALA A 535 23.37 1.11 19.12
CA ALA A 535 24.81 1.28 18.90
C ALA A 535 25.33 0.38 17.77
N GLY A 536 24.76 -0.82 17.59
CA GLY A 536 25.07 -1.73 16.48
C GLY A 536 24.75 -1.12 15.12
N HIS A 537 23.55 -0.56 14.96
CA HIS A 537 23.17 0.15 13.72
C HIS A 537 24.08 1.35 13.45
N ALA A 538 24.33 2.18 14.47
CA ALA A 538 25.17 3.37 14.32
C ALA A 538 26.61 3.02 13.95
N LEU A 539 27.20 2.01 14.60
CA LEU A 539 28.57 1.56 14.34
C LEU A 539 28.73 1.03 12.92
N VAL A 540 27.85 0.10 12.49
CA VAL A 540 27.93 -0.48 11.15
C VAL A 540 27.68 0.61 10.10
N GLY A 541 26.70 1.48 10.31
CA GLY A 541 26.40 2.57 9.37
C GLY A 541 27.56 3.54 9.18
N ALA A 542 28.28 3.85 10.26
CA ALA A 542 29.44 4.74 10.20
C ALA A 542 30.68 4.09 9.56
N LEU A 543 30.82 2.77 9.64
CA LEU A 543 31.94 2.03 9.05
C LEU A 543 31.71 1.66 7.58
N MET A 544 30.46 1.70 7.11
CA MET A 544 30.15 1.33 5.73
C MET A 544 30.46 2.47 4.75
N PRO A 545 31.29 2.22 3.72
CA PRO A 545 31.56 3.21 2.69
C PRO A 545 30.28 3.50 1.89
N GLU A 546 30.13 4.73 1.39
CA GLU A 546 28.99 5.15 0.56
C GLU A 546 27.60 5.00 1.23
N TYR A 547 27.52 4.70 2.52
CA TYR A 547 26.27 4.69 3.29
C TYR A 547 26.01 6.04 3.96
N ASP A 548 24.79 6.21 4.47
CA ASP A 548 24.34 7.48 5.03
C ASP A 548 24.95 7.73 6.42
N PRO A 549 25.42 8.96 6.72
CA PRO A 549 25.99 9.29 8.02
C PRO A 549 24.94 9.26 9.15
N VAL A 550 25.38 8.89 10.35
CA VAL A 550 24.55 8.90 11.56
C VAL A 550 24.24 10.34 11.96
N ALA A 551 22.96 10.67 12.05
CA ALA A 551 22.46 11.98 12.48
C ALA A 551 22.15 12.03 13.98
N LYS A 552 21.56 10.96 14.53
CA LYS A 552 21.17 10.88 15.95
C LYS A 552 20.91 9.42 16.33
N VAL A 553 21.25 9.03 17.55
CA VAL A 553 20.94 7.72 18.13
C VAL A 553 20.13 7.95 19.41
N SER A 554 19.02 7.25 19.60
CA SER A 554 18.19 7.39 20.80
C SER A 554 17.63 6.05 21.26
N ILE A 555 17.64 5.82 22.57
CA ILE A 555 17.03 4.65 23.21
C ILE A 555 15.69 4.99 23.88
N VAL A 556 15.17 6.19 23.62
CA VAL A 556 13.88 6.63 24.17
C VAL A 556 12.75 5.97 23.36
N PRO A 557 11.84 5.22 24.01
CA PRO A 557 10.80 4.49 23.30
C PRO A 557 9.78 5.46 22.66
N ARG A 558 9.57 5.30 21.35
CA ARG A 558 8.64 6.10 20.55
C ARG A 558 7.73 5.19 19.73
N GLY A 559 6.42 5.45 19.76
CA GLY A 559 5.45 4.66 18.99
C GLY A 559 5.61 3.16 19.24
N ALA A 560 5.86 2.38 18.18
CA ALA A 560 6.13 0.94 18.27
C ALA A 560 7.62 0.58 18.53
N ALA A 561 8.53 1.53 18.35
CA ALA A 561 9.98 1.32 18.45
C ALA A 561 10.50 1.43 19.89
N GLY A 562 11.45 0.56 20.24
CA GLY A 562 12.15 0.57 21.55
C GLY A 562 13.31 1.56 21.61
N GLY A 563 13.97 1.79 20.48
CA GLY A 563 15.02 2.77 20.21
C GLY A 563 15.05 3.03 18.70
N LEU A 564 15.75 4.08 18.28
CA LEU A 564 15.87 4.51 16.89
C LEU A 564 17.23 5.13 16.58
N THR A 565 17.81 4.71 15.46
CA THR A 565 18.99 5.32 14.84
C THR A 565 18.58 6.08 13.59
N PHE A 566 18.82 7.39 13.57
CA PHE A 566 18.53 8.27 12.45
C PHE A 566 19.77 8.46 11.59
N PHE A 567 19.63 8.19 10.30
CA PHE A 567 20.65 8.48 9.28
C PHE A 567 20.26 9.73 8.48
N ALA A 568 21.25 10.46 7.97
CA ALA A 568 21.05 11.62 7.10
C ALA A 568 21.39 11.25 5.65
N PRO A 569 20.41 10.81 4.84
CA PRO A 569 20.65 10.37 3.47
C PRO A 569 21.16 11.47 2.54
N ASP A 570 21.97 11.07 1.56
CA ASP A 570 22.42 11.97 0.49
C ASP A 570 21.25 12.39 -0.42
N GLU A 571 21.08 13.69 -0.60
CA GLU A 571 19.99 14.27 -1.37
C GLU A 571 20.04 13.91 -2.86
N SER A 572 21.22 13.89 -3.45
CA SER A 572 21.37 13.55 -4.87
C SER A 572 20.88 12.13 -5.14
N ARG A 573 21.07 11.23 -4.18
CA ARG A 573 20.59 9.85 -4.24
C ARG A 573 19.07 9.78 -4.09
N LEU A 574 18.50 10.53 -3.16
CA LEU A 574 17.05 10.58 -2.94
C LEU A 574 16.30 11.21 -4.12
N GLU A 575 16.84 12.27 -4.71
CA GLU A 575 16.24 12.99 -5.84
C GLU A 575 16.36 12.20 -7.14
N SER A 576 17.52 11.59 -7.41
CA SER A 576 17.69 10.76 -8.60
C SER A 576 16.93 9.43 -8.51
N GLY A 577 16.67 8.95 -7.29
CA GLY A 577 16.13 7.61 -7.06
C GLY A 577 17.09 6.49 -7.48
N LEU A 578 18.36 6.80 -7.73
CA LEU A 578 19.36 5.86 -8.21
C LEU A 578 20.17 5.32 -7.04
N TYR A 579 20.02 4.03 -6.78
CA TYR A 579 20.74 3.32 -5.72
C TYR A 579 21.74 2.34 -6.32
N SER A 580 22.99 2.37 -5.85
CA SER A 580 24.02 1.42 -6.27
C SER A 580 23.85 0.06 -5.59
N ARG A 581 24.37 -1.01 -6.22
CA ARG A 581 24.45 -2.34 -5.58
C ARG A 581 25.14 -2.26 -4.23
N SER A 582 26.26 -1.54 -4.14
CA SER A 582 27.02 -1.37 -2.88
C SER A 582 26.17 -0.71 -1.79
N TYR A 583 25.42 0.34 -2.12
CA TYR A 583 24.55 1.01 -1.15
C TYR A 583 23.48 0.07 -0.58
N LEU A 584 22.81 -0.72 -1.42
CA LEU A 584 21.78 -1.67 -0.96
C LEU A 584 22.38 -2.82 -0.14
N GLU A 585 23.58 -3.30 -0.50
CA GLU A 585 24.32 -4.28 0.30
C GLU A 585 24.71 -3.71 1.68
N ASN A 586 25.18 -2.47 1.71
CA ASN A 586 25.53 -1.78 2.95
C ASN A 586 24.27 -1.51 3.81
N GLN A 587 23.14 -1.17 3.19
CA GLN A 587 21.85 -1.02 3.88
C GLN A 587 21.44 -2.31 4.61
N MET A 588 21.59 -3.47 3.97
CA MET A 588 21.32 -4.75 4.61
C MET A 588 22.27 -5.02 5.79
N CYS A 589 23.55 -4.69 5.65
CA CYS A 589 24.52 -4.84 6.73
C CYS A 589 24.15 -3.97 7.95
N VAL A 590 23.75 -2.72 7.72
CA VAL A 590 23.33 -1.80 8.78
C VAL A 590 22.09 -2.31 9.50
N ALA A 591 21.09 -2.79 8.76
CA ALA A 591 19.89 -3.39 9.34
C ALA A 591 20.22 -4.62 10.20
N LEU A 592 21.20 -5.44 9.81
CA LEU A 592 21.64 -6.59 10.62
C LEU A 592 22.50 -6.20 11.85
N GLY A 593 23.02 -4.97 11.89
CA GLY A 593 23.94 -4.49 12.92
C GLY A 593 23.36 -4.59 14.34
N GLY A 594 22.09 -4.23 14.52
CA GLY A 594 21.41 -4.31 15.82
C GLY A 594 21.30 -5.74 16.36
N ARG A 595 20.84 -6.68 15.53
CA ARG A 595 20.80 -8.11 15.90
C ARG A 595 22.18 -8.67 16.23
N ILE A 596 23.20 -8.32 15.44
CA ILE A 596 24.56 -8.81 15.64
C ILE A 596 25.14 -8.30 16.96
N ALA A 597 24.90 -7.02 17.30
CA ALA A 597 25.31 -6.47 18.57
C ALA A 597 24.62 -7.17 19.75
N GLU A 598 23.32 -7.49 19.65
CA GLU A 598 22.63 -8.28 20.67
C GLU A 598 23.28 -9.66 20.87
N GLU A 599 23.50 -10.38 19.77
CA GLU A 599 24.05 -11.74 19.79
C GLU A 599 25.46 -11.77 20.39
N LEU A 600 26.34 -10.84 20.01
CA LEU A 600 27.72 -10.79 20.50
C LEU A 600 27.83 -10.46 21.99
N ILE A 601 26.92 -9.63 22.52
CA ILE A 601 27.01 -9.11 23.89
C ILE A 601 26.18 -9.94 24.88
N PHE A 602 24.99 -10.39 24.47
CA PHE A 602 24.07 -11.11 25.34
C PHE A 602 24.02 -12.62 25.04
N GLY A 603 24.58 -13.08 23.92
CA GLY A 603 24.56 -14.47 23.49
C GLY A 603 23.31 -14.83 22.68
N GLU A 604 23.37 -15.98 21.99
CA GLU A 604 22.33 -16.45 21.06
C GLU A 604 20.97 -16.67 21.72
N GLU A 605 20.95 -17.14 22.97
CA GLU A 605 19.71 -17.41 23.71
C GLU A 605 18.98 -16.13 24.16
N ASN A 606 19.67 -14.99 24.18
CA ASN A 606 19.12 -13.71 24.68
C ASN A 606 18.81 -12.72 23.56
N VAL A 607 18.82 -13.16 22.30
CA VAL A 607 18.40 -12.34 21.17
C VAL A 607 16.89 -12.06 21.22
N THR A 608 16.47 -10.88 20.78
CA THR A 608 15.06 -10.44 20.97
C THR A 608 14.22 -10.48 19.71
N THR A 609 12.91 -10.23 19.85
CA THR A 609 12.02 -9.98 18.71
C THR A 609 12.11 -8.53 18.19
N GLY A 610 12.93 -7.68 18.82
CA GLY A 610 13.11 -6.27 18.45
C GLY A 610 13.62 -6.07 17.02
N ALA A 611 14.50 -6.96 16.55
CA ALA A 611 15.08 -6.92 15.20
C ALA A 611 14.13 -7.35 14.06
N SER A 612 12.85 -7.61 14.35
CA SER A 612 11.89 -8.14 13.36
C SER A 612 11.69 -7.20 12.17
N ASN A 613 11.62 -5.88 12.41
CA ASN A 613 11.51 -4.89 11.35
C ASN A 613 12.78 -4.83 10.48
N ASP A 614 13.95 -5.03 11.08
CA ASP A 614 15.22 -5.02 10.34
C ASP A 614 15.32 -6.22 9.41
N PHE A 615 14.88 -7.40 9.84
CA PHE A 615 14.81 -8.58 8.97
C PHE A 615 13.82 -8.42 7.82
N GLN A 616 12.70 -7.74 8.06
CA GLN A 616 11.76 -7.40 7.00
C GLN A 616 12.40 -6.45 5.98
N GLN A 617 13.15 -5.45 6.45
CA GLN A 617 13.88 -4.53 5.58
C GLN A 617 14.93 -5.28 4.74
N VAL A 618 15.77 -6.10 5.39
CA VAL A 618 16.79 -6.93 4.72
C VAL A 618 16.16 -7.83 3.66
N SER A 619 15.07 -8.51 4.02
CA SER A 619 14.37 -9.43 3.10
C SER A 619 13.76 -8.69 1.90
N ARG A 620 13.16 -7.52 2.11
CA ARG A 620 12.60 -6.69 1.02
C ARG A 620 13.70 -6.17 0.10
N THR A 621 14.79 -5.65 0.66
CA THR A 621 15.92 -5.15 -0.11
C THR A 621 16.57 -6.26 -0.92
N ALA A 622 16.89 -7.40 -0.29
CA ALA A 622 17.49 -8.55 -0.97
C ALA A 622 16.60 -9.07 -2.12
N LYS A 623 15.29 -9.23 -1.88
CA LYS A 623 14.36 -9.65 -2.93
C LYS A 623 14.29 -8.65 -4.07
N SER A 624 14.17 -7.36 -3.79
CA SER A 624 14.14 -6.30 -4.82
C SER A 624 15.43 -6.27 -5.64
N MET A 625 16.59 -6.43 -5.00
CA MET A 625 17.89 -6.51 -5.70
C MET A 625 17.92 -7.63 -6.74
N ILE A 626 17.36 -8.79 -6.41
CA ILE A 626 17.35 -9.96 -7.29
C ILE A 626 16.22 -9.88 -8.34
N THR A 627 14.99 -9.56 -7.94
CA THR A 627 13.82 -9.68 -8.82
C THR A 627 13.50 -8.43 -9.64
N GLN A 628 13.95 -7.24 -9.20
CA GLN A 628 13.63 -5.95 -9.83
C GLN A 628 14.87 -5.23 -10.36
N CYS A 629 15.97 -5.22 -9.60
CA CYS A 629 17.19 -4.48 -9.97
C CYS A 629 18.16 -5.29 -10.86
N GLY A 630 17.97 -6.61 -10.96
CA GLY A 630 18.84 -7.47 -11.78
C GLY A 630 20.27 -7.59 -11.25
N PHE A 631 20.47 -7.58 -9.92
CA PHE A 631 21.79 -7.69 -9.28
C PHE A 631 22.23 -9.13 -8.95
N SER A 632 21.53 -10.14 -9.48
CA SER A 632 21.98 -11.54 -9.41
C SER A 632 23.08 -11.80 -10.42
N ASP A 633 24.05 -12.63 -10.03
CA ASP A 633 25.10 -13.09 -10.94
C ASP A 633 24.68 -14.39 -11.69
N ILE A 634 23.65 -15.09 -11.19
CA ILE A 634 23.10 -16.33 -11.77
C ILE A 634 21.92 -16.03 -12.69
N LEU A 635 21.01 -15.17 -12.25
CA LEU A 635 19.83 -14.80 -13.03
C LEU A 635 20.19 -13.67 -14.01
N ALA A 636 19.59 -13.70 -15.20
CA ALA A 636 19.74 -12.62 -16.15
C ALA A 636 19.21 -11.29 -15.58
N PRO A 637 19.73 -10.12 -16.02
CA PRO A 637 19.24 -8.82 -15.58
C PRO A 637 17.87 -8.51 -16.20
N VAL A 638 16.85 -9.22 -15.73
CA VAL A 638 15.46 -9.10 -16.15
C VAL A 638 14.58 -8.89 -14.93
N ALA A 639 13.53 -8.08 -15.08
CA ALA A 639 12.53 -7.94 -14.02
C ALA A 639 11.68 -9.22 -13.97
N LEU A 640 11.87 -10.02 -12.93
CA LEU A 640 11.15 -11.29 -12.70
C LEU A 640 9.83 -11.06 -11.97
N SER A 641 9.75 -9.99 -11.18
CA SER A 641 8.49 -9.52 -10.59
C SER A 641 8.08 -8.23 -11.28
N GLY A 642 6.87 -8.18 -11.84
CA GLY A 642 6.25 -6.90 -12.18
C GLY A 642 6.24 -6.00 -10.94
N SER A 643 6.61 -4.73 -11.11
CA SER A 643 6.53 -3.73 -10.04
C SER A 643 5.14 -3.83 -9.40
N SER A 644 5.08 -4.31 -8.16
CA SER A 644 3.85 -4.39 -7.39
C SER A 644 3.30 -2.97 -7.23
N GLY A 645 2.43 -2.55 -8.14
CA GLY A 645 1.56 -1.40 -7.93
C GLY A 645 0.72 -1.61 -6.66
N PRO A 646 0.15 -0.55 -6.07
CA PRO A 646 -0.57 -0.65 -4.81
C PRO A 646 -1.61 -1.76 -4.84
N SER A 647 -1.40 -2.77 -4.00
CA SER A 647 -2.19 -3.99 -3.89
C SER A 647 -3.69 -3.68 -3.87
N PHE A 648 -4.40 -4.19 -4.86
CA PHE A 648 -5.85 -4.21 -4.85
C PHE A 648 -6.33 -5.10 -3.69
N LEU A 649 -7.23 -4.59 -2.85
CA LEU A 649 -7.99 -5.38 -1.88
C LEU A 649 -8.73 -6.49 -2.64
N GLY A 650 -8.17 -7.70 -2.62
CA GLY A 650 -8.68 -8.88 -3.32
C GLY A 650 -7.77 -9.43 -4.44
N GLY A 651 -6.65 -8.77 -4.77
CA GLY A 651 -5.72 -9.19 -5.83
C GLY A 651 -4.58 -10.10 -5.34
N GLU A 652 -4.34 -10.13 -4.04
CA GLU A 652 -3.27 -10.92 -3.43
C GLU A 652 -3.53 -12.44 -3.44
N MET A 653 -4.76 -12.86 -3.75
CA MET A 653 -5.17 -14.26 -3.65
C MET A 653 -4.95 -15.08 -4.93
N GLY A 654 -4.25 -14.55 -5.96
CA GLY A 654 -4.11 -15.30 -7.20
C GLY A 654 -3.20 -14.79 -8.32
N GLN A 655 -2.41 -13.72 -8.15
CA GLN A 655 -1.32 -13.49 -9.12
C GLN A 655 -0.18 -14.46 -8.79
N GLY A 656 -0.18 -15.60 -9.47
CA GLY A 656 0.98 -16.49 -9.49
C GLY A 656 2.21 -15.71 -9.96
N ALA A 657 3.37 -16.01 -9.40
CA ALA A 657 4.63 -15.44 -9.87
C ALA A 657 4.77 -15.67 -11.40
N ASP A 658 5.20 -14.64 -12.13
CA ASP A 658 5.42 -14.71 -13.59
C ASP A 658 6.62 -15.59 -13.98
N TYR A 659 7.10 -16.44 -13.07
CA TYR A 659 8.27 -17.29 -13.22
C TYR A 659 8.04 -18.71 -12.69
N SER A 660 8.84 -19.66 -13.20
CA SER A 660 8.75 -21.07 -12.82
C SER A 660 9.14 -21.31 -11.36
N GLN A 661 8.68 -22.42 -10.77
CA GLN A 661 9.09 -22.82 -9.40
C GLN A 661 10.62 -22.96 -9.29
N THR A 662 11.28 -23.49 -10.32
CA THR A 662 12.75 -23.58 -10.35
C THR A 662 13.42 -22.21 -10.26
N THR A 663 12.83 -21.20 -10.89
CA THR A 663 13.30 -19.82 -10.79
C THR A 663 13.06 -19.27 -9.38
N ALA A 664 11.90 -19.55 -8.77
CA ALA A 664 11.61 -19.18 -7.39
C ALA A 664 12.65 -19.76 -6.41
N ASP A 665 12.94 -21.07 -6.52
CA ASP A 665 13.94 -21.75 -5.69
C ASP A 665 15.35 -21.14 -5.89
N THR A 666 15.65 -20.65 -7.10
CA THR A 666 16.92 -19.97 -7.40
C THR A 666 16.97 -18.57 -6.77
N ILE A 667 15.87 -17.81 -6.83
CA ILE A 667 15.75 -16.51 -6.18
C ILE A 667 15.96 -16.66 -4.67
N ASP A 668 15.31 -17.63 -4.03
CA ASP A 668 15.44 -17.83 -2.58
C ASP A 668 16.88 -18.17 -2.16
N LYS A 669 17.59 -19.00 -2.95
CA LYS A 669 19.02 -19.30 -2.72
C LYS A 669 19.91 -18.07 -2.86
N GLU A 670 19.70 -17.26 -3.90
CA GLU A 670 20.46 -16.02 -4.13
C GLU A 670 20.22 -15.01 -3.00
N VAL A 671 18.96 -14.85 -2.56
CA VAL A 671 18.60 -14.02 -1.42
C VAL A 671 19.28 -14.51 -0.15
N GLN A 672 19.27 -15.81 0.12
CA GLN A 672 19.92 -16.39 1.30
C GLN A 672 21.43 -16.13 1.30
N GLU A 673 22.11 -16.31 0.15
CA GLU A 673 23.55 -16.05 0.04
C GLU A 673 23.88 -14.57 0.24
N LEU A 674 23.08 -13.67 -0.35
CA LEU A 674 23.24 -12.23 -0.23
C LEU A 674 23.09 -11.76 1.23
N VAL A 675 22.06 -12.24 1.93
CA VAL A 675 21.85 -11.95 3.36
C VAL A 675 22.98 -12.55 4.22
N SER A 676 23.43 -13.77 3.92
CA SER A 676 24.51 -14.43 4.66
C SER A 676 25.85 -13.69 4.50
N ARG A 677 26.11 -13.11 3.33
CA ARG A 677 27.28 -12.25 3.08
C ARG A 677 27.18 -10.94 3.87
N ALA A 678 26.02 -10.27 3.83
CA ALA A 678 25.78 -9.05 4.58
C ALA A 678 25.95 -9.28 6.09
N TYR A 679 25.42 -10.38 6.61
CA TYR A 679 25.56 -10.77 8.02
C TYR A 679 27.04 -11.00 8.40
N ARG A 680 27.79 -11.79 7.62
CA ARG A 680 29.22 -12.02 7.87
C ARG A 680 30.02 -10.72 7.90
N ARG A 681 29.80 -9.85 6.91
CA ARG A 681 30.48 -8.56 6.81
C ARG A 681 30.16 -7.65 7.99
N ALA A 682 28.89 -7.53 8.36
CA ALA A 682 28.48 -6.76 9.52
C ALA A 682 29.06 -7.32 10.84
N LYS A 683 29.10 -8.64 11.01
CA LYS A 683 29.67 -9.30 12.19
C LYS A 683 31.16 -9.04 12.32
N ASP A 684 31.92 -9.16 11.23
CA ASP A 684 33.35 -8.86 11.21
C ASP A 684 33.63 -7.40 11.60
N LEU A 685 32.80 -6.46 11.15
CA LEU A 685 32.92 -5.04 11.50
C LEU A 685 32.70 -4.78 12.98
N VAL A 686 31.61 -5.34 13.53
CA VAL A 686 31.25 -5.15 14.94
C VAL A 686 32.29 -5.80 15.85
N VAL A 687 32.78 -7.00 15.52
CA VAL A 687 33.83 -7.70 16.29
C VAL A 687 35.14 -6.93 16.27
N THR A 688 35.57 -6.44 15.09
CA THR A 688 36.82 -5.67 14.96
C THR A 688 36.76 -4.37 15.75
N ASN A 689 35.58 -3.73 15.81
CA ASN A 689 35.39 -2.42 16.45
C ASN A 689 34.56 -2.50 17.75
N ILE A 690 34.65 -3.62 18.48
CA ILE A 690 33.82 -3.86 19.67
C ILE A 690 33.98 -2.79 20.75
N GLY A 691 35.17 -2.18 20.86
CA GLY A 691 35.42 -1.08 21.79
C GLY A 691 34.54 0.14 21.53
N VAL A 692 34.28 0.47 20.25
CA VAL A 692 33.40 1.56 19.84
C VAL A 692 31.95 1.25 20.21
N LEU A 693 31.53 0.00 20.04
CA LEU A 693 30.19 -0.47 20.41
C LEU A 693 29.94 -0.25 21.90
N HIS A 694 30.86 -0.71 22.75
CA HIS A 694 30.76 -0.54 24.21
C HIS A 694 30.72 0.93 24.60
N ALA A 695 31.67 1.74 24.10
CA ALA A 695 31.73 3.17 24.41
C ALA A 695 30.45 3.91 24.00
N THR A 696 29.88 3.57 22.84
CA THR A 696 28.63 4.17 22.36
C THR A 696 27.45 3.76 23.24
N ALA A 697 27.34 2.46 23.58
CA ALA A 697 26.27 1.95 24.42
C ALA A 697 26.32 2.55 25.84
N ASP A 698 27.50 2.73 26.42
CA ASP A 698 27.67 3.31 27.75
C ASP A 698 27.20 4.77 27.79
N VAL A 699 27.56 5.58 26.77
CA VAL A 699 27.07 6.96 26.67
C VAL A 699 25.56 7.00 26.43
N LEU A 700 24.99 6.05 25.68
CA LEU A 700 23.54 5.94 25.50
C LEU A 700 22.83 5.59 26.81
N MET A 701 23.43 4.77 27.67
CA MET A 701 22.87 4.46 28.98
C MET A 701 22.79 5.70 29.88
N GLU A 702 23.80 6.57 29.81
CA GLU A 702 23.88 7.82 30.59
C GLU A 702 22.96 8.92 30.06
N LYS A 703 23.02 9.21 28.75
CA LYS A 703 22.34 10.36 28.13
C LYS A 703 21.02 10.03 27.45
N GLU A 704 20.73 8.75 27.22
CA GLU A 704 19.58 8.22 26.47
C GLU A 704 19.53 8.61 24.98
N THR A 705 20.31 9.60 24.58
CA THR A 705 20.33 10.16 23.24
C THR A 705 21.71 10.74 22.96
N ILE A 706 22.24 10.47 21.77
CA ILE A 706 23.53 10.96 21.28
C ILE A 706 23.32 11.60 19.90
N THR A 707 23.91 12.77 19.70
CA THR A 707 23.91 13.44 18.38
C THR A 707 24.97 12.85 17.45
N GLY A 708 24.81 13.00 16.13
CA GLY A 708 25.80 12.53 15.15
C GLY A 708 27.20 13.08 15.39
N GLU A 709 27.32 14.34 15.83
CA GLU A 709 28.60 14.97 16.19
C GLU A 709 29.26 14.31 17.42
N GLU A 710 28.48 14.07 18.47
CA GLU A 710 28.97 13.36 19.67
C GLU A 710 29.39 11.92 19.33
N PHE A 711 28.61 11.24 18.50
CA PHE A 711 28.94 9.90 18.02
C PHE A 711 30.25 9.89 17.23
N GLN A 712 30.45 10.86 16.32
CA GLN A 712 31.73 11.02 15.60
C GLN A 712 32.91 11.24 16.55
N GLN A 713 32.73 11.99 17.64
CA GLN A 713 33.78 12.17 18.64
C GLN A 713 34.12 10.85 19.37
N ILE A 714 33.12 10.04 19.72
CA ILE A 714 33.34 8.70 20.32
C ILE A 714 34.07 7.80 19.33
N PHE A 715 33.65 7.84 18.06
CA PHE A 715 34.22 7.07 16.98
C PHE A 715 35.71 7.43 16.74
N LEU A 716 36.04 8.72 16.66
CA LEU A 716 37.42 9.19 16.46
C LEU A 716 38.33 8.89 17.66
N LYS A 717 37.82 9.01 18.90
CA LYS A 717 38.59 8.70 20.11
C LYS A 717 38.95 7.22 20.22
N SER A 718 38.13 6.35 19.65
CA SER A 718 38.27 4.90 19.76
C SER A 718 39.16 4.27 18.68
N GLN A 719 39.77 5.08 17.79
CA GLN A 719 40.65 4.62 16.70
C GLN A 719 40.06 3.48 15.85
N ALA A 720 38.80 3.64 15.42
CA ALA A 720 38.09 2.61 14.67
C ALA A 720 38.81 2.23 13.36
N GLU A 721 38.91 0.93 13.09
CA GLU A 721 39.46 0.41 11.85
C GLU A 721 38.38 0.39 10.76
N MET A 722 38.60 1.17 9.70
CA MET A 722 37.72 1.20 8.53
C MET A 722 37.78 -0.12 7.76
N TYR A 723 36.66 -0.53 7.16
CA TYR A 723 36.62 -1.71 6.31
C TYR A 723 37.45 -1.49 5.04
N LEU A 724 38.63 -2.12 4.98
CA LEU A 724 39.49 -2.12 3.78
C LEU A 724 39.58 -3.51 3.12
N LYS A 725 38.80 -4.50 3.59
CA LYS A 725 38.85 -5.86 3.06
C LYS A 725 38.04 -5.95 1.76
N ASN A 726 38.69 -6.36 0.68
CA ASN A 726 38.01 -6.86 -0.51
C ASN A 726 37.34 -8.19 -0.12
N ASP A 727 36.02 -8.25 -0.21
CA ASP A 727 35.20 -9.43 0.12
C ASP A 727 35.78 -10.69 -0.55
N SER A 728 36.57 -11.44 0.23
CA SER A 728 37.10 -12.74 -0.17
C SER A 728 36.23 -13.78 0.51
N PRO A 729 35.60 -14.73 -0.21
CA PRO A 729 34.61 -15.67 0.33
C PRO A 729 35.16 -16.69 1.34
N GLU A 730 36.40 -16.54 1.82
CA GLU A 730 37.11 -17.51 2.65
C GLU A 730 36.96 -17.30 4.17
N THR A 731 36.16 -16.32 4.64
CA THR A 731 35.87 -16.22 6.08
C THR A 731 34.95 -17.38 6.51
N ALA A 732 35.57 -18.46 7.02
CA ALA A 732 34.89 -19.62 7.54
C ALA A 732 34.04 -19.26 8.77
N VAL A 733 32.74 -19.59 8.72
CA VAL A 733 31.81 -19.50 9.85
C VAL A 733 32.12 -20.66 10.80
N PRO A 734 32.47 -20.43 12.09
CA PRO A 734 32.91 -21.52 12.95
C PRO A 734 31.83 -22.54 13.36
N TYR A 735 30.57 -22.40 12.92
CA TYR A 735 29.46 -23.22 13.43
C TYR A 735 28.40 -23.64 12.39
N MET A 736 28.78 -23.88 11.14
CA MET A 736 28.04 -24.85 10.32
C MET A 736 28.71 -26.23 10.43
N LYS A 737 28.27 -26.99 11.43
CA LYS A 737 28.34 -28.45 11.46
C LYS A 737 27.01 -29.01 11.88
#